data_AF-A0A5J4ZVZ1-F1
#
_entry.id   AF-A0A5J4ZVZ1-F1
#
_cell.length_a   1.000
_cell.length_b   1.000
_cell.length_c   1.000
_cell.angle_alpha   90.00
_cell.angle_beta   90.00
_cell.angle_gamma   90.00
#
_symmetry.space_group_name_H-M   'P 1'
#
loop_
_entity.id
_entity.type
_entity.pdbx_description
1 polymer ?
#
loop_
_entity_poly.entity_id
_entity_poly.type
_entity_poly.pdbx_seq_one_letter_code
_entity_poly.pdbx_strand_id
1 'polypeptide(L)'
;MIFIEDLSPYLYLEGIRGKTQIFTDSFFQKLSASMSNASCSGGAAAEVGACRNDSVALILKGVAIATILTAGVTGVAIPLVGRKRRFLRTDSNVFFAAKAFAAGVILATGFVHMLPDATSSLTDSCLPKYPWSKFPFSGFFAMMAALATLLVDFVGTQYYERKQEKERAGQIGRVESVDSLSESGIVEVKDSNGKVFGEEEGGGMHIVGMHAHAAHHRHSHQNGPEACEGHSHSHSHGFGGGDQEDGVRHVVVSQVLELGIVSHSIIIGLSLGVSQSPCTIRPLMAALSFHQFFEGFALGGCISQAQFGTLHSTLMACFFAITTPAGIAIGMGISSFYNPDSPRALIIEGIFDSISAGILVYMALVDLIAADFLSADAGGLPDRPKLLGFVGIQTGFSSGDRRAALRSTWFPSDPDGLLRLEQATGLAFRFVIGRSKDAKKMTMLEKEVEQYKDFMLIDVEEEYLKLPYKTLAFFKAAFELFEADYYVKADDDIYLRPDRLATLLAKERTNSLTYIGCMKKGPVITDPKFKWYEKSGHLIGNEYFLHAYGPIYVLSTEVVASLATARNNSLRMFSNEDVTIGSWMLAMNVHHEDNRAICDPRCTPTSIAVWDIPKCSGLCNPATRMKELHKISMCSKSPTLPPDDR
;
A
#
# COMPACT_ATOMS: atom_id res chain seq x y z
N MET A 1 -26.87 -7.52 13.23
CA MET A 1 -27.33 -8.89 13.59
C MET A 1 -28.18 -9.49 12.46
N ILE A 2 -27.77 -9.33 11.19
CA ILE A 2 -28.43 -9.92 10.02
C ILE A 2 -27.30 -10.28 9.03
N PHE A 3 -26.60 -11.37 9.29
CA PHE A 3 -25.56 -11.89 8.37
C PHE A 3 -25.38 -13.41 8.48
N ILE A 4 -26.16 -14.08 9.34
CA ILE A 4 -26.03 -15.53 9.62
C ILE A 4 -27.12 -16.35 8.91
N GLU A 5 -28.24 -15.75 8.48
CA GLU A 5 -29.36 -16.51 7.91
C GLU A 5 -29.25 -16.82 6.40
N ASP A 6 -28.38 -16.14 5.64
CA ASP A 6 -28.31 -16.30 4.17
C ASP A 6 -27.27 -17.32 3.66
N LEU A 7 -26.51 -17.98 4.54
CA LEU A 7 -25.53 -19.01 4.14
C LEU A 7 -26.10 -20.45 4.07
N SER A 8 -27.38 -20.63 4.40
CA SER A 8 -27.99 -21.96 4.55
C SER A 8 -28.18 -22.82 3.28
N PRO A 9 -28.22 -22.32 2.03
CA PRO A 9 -28.52 -23.19 0.88
C PRO A 9 -27.32 -23.95 0.29
N TYR A 10 -26.07 -23.58 0.58
CA TYR A 10 -24.88 -24.11 -0.12
C TYR A 10 -24.22 -25.33 0.56
N LEU A 11 -24.75 -25.83 1.68
CA LEU A 11 -24.15 -26.91 2.49
C LEU A 11 -24.93 -28.25 2.43
N TYR A 12 -25.71 -28.50 1.38
CA TYR A 12 -26.46 -29.76 1.22
C TYR A 12 -25.67 -30.79 0.40
N LEU A 13 -24.80 -31.57 1.07
CA LEU A 13 -24.14 -32.76 0.53
C LEU A 13 -24.60 -34.01 1.29
N GLU A 14 -25.71 -34.63 0.87
CA GLU A 14 -26.34 -35.78 1.54
C GLU A 14 -25.52 -37.09 1.47
N GLY A 15 -24.44 -37.16 0.68
CA GLY A 15 -23.61 -38.37 0.53
C GLY A 15 -22.57 -38.60 1.64
N ILE A 16 -22.21 -37.59 2.43
CA ILE A 16 -21.16 -37.66 3.46
C ILE A 16 -21.73 -38.01 4.85
N ARG A 17 -23.05 -37.84 5.02
CA ARG A 17 -23.77 -37.94 6.30
C ARG A 17 -23.61 -39.30 6.99
N GLY A 18 -23.65 -40.41 6.25
CA GLY A 18 -23.63 -41.76 6.87
C GLY A 18 -22.29 -42.17 7.51
N LYS A 19 -21.14 -41.67 7.02
CA LYS A 19 -19.81 -42.03 7.54
C LYS A 19 -19.25 -41.02 8.54
N THR A 20 -19.57 -39.73 8.35
CA THR A 20 -19.20 -38.71 9.34
C THR A 20 -19.98 -38.87 10.63
N GLN A 21 -21.28 -39.19 10.57
CA GLN A 21 -22.16 -39.29 11.73
C GLN A 21 -21.70 -40.36 12.74
N ILE A 22 -21.21 -41.53 12.27
CA ILE A 22 -20.68 -42.60 13.14
C ILE A 22 -19.35 -42.21 13.80
N PHE A 23 -18.48 -41.47 13.09
CA PHE A 23 -17.20 -41.00 13.63
C PHE A 23 -17.41 -39.84 14.62
N THR A 24 -18.30 -38.91 14.30
CA THR A 24 -18.69 -37.81 15.19
C THR A 24 -19.40 -38.32 16.44
N ASP A 25 -20.33 -39.28 16.36
CA ASP A 25 -21.06 -39.74 17.55
C ASP A 25 -20.14 -40.48 18.53
N SER A 26 -19.19 -41.28 18.04
CA SER A 26 -18.17 -41.93 18.90
C SER A 26 -17.16 -40.93 19.47
N PHE A 27 -16.78 -39.92 18.70
CA PHE A 27 -15.88 -38.86 19.14
C PHE A 27 -16.55 -37.94 20.17
N PHE A 28 -17.75 -37.44 19.90
CA PHE A 28 -18.52 -36.57 20.79
C PHE A 28 -18.98 -37.30 22.06
N GLN A 29 -19.34 -38.59 22.01
CA GLN A 29 -19.60 -39.36 23.23
C GLN A 29 -18.35 -39.49 24.11
N LYS A 30 -17.17 -39.75 23.53
CA LYS A 30 -15.90 -39.81 24.27
C LYS A 30 -15.41 -38.44 24.75
N LEU A 31 -15.68 -37.38 24.00
CA LEU A 31 -15.42 -35.99 24.38
C LEU A 31 -16.29 -35.60 25.57
N SER A 32 -17.60 -35.89 25.51
CA SER A 32 -18.55 -35.66 26.59
C SER A 32 -18.20 -36.46 27.85
N ALA A 33 -17.77 -37.72 27.70
CA ALA A 33 -17.26 -38.54 28.81
C ALA A 33 -15.94 -38.01 29.41
N SER A 34 -15.14 -37.29 28.62
CA SER A 34 -13.91 -36.62 29.07
C SER A 34 -14.18 -35.33 29.86
N MET A 35 -15.41 -34.80 29.82
CA MET A 35 -15.82 -33.62 30.57
C MET A 35 -16.35 -34.03 31.95
N SER A 36 -15.50 -34.53 32.84
CA SER A 36 -15.84 -34.75 34.26
C SER A 36 -15.43 -33.56 35.12
N ASN A 37 -16.19 -33.26 36.19
CA ASN A 37 -15.81 -32.28 37.22
C ASN A 37 -14.97 -32.90 38.35
N ALA A 38 -14.71 -34.21 38.32
CA ALA A 38 -13.93 -34.88 39.34
C ALA A 38 -12.46 -34.49 39.24
N SER A 39 -11.83 -34.21 40.39
CA SER A 39 -10.39 -33.95 40.50
C SER A 39 -9.57 -35.15 40.05
N CYS A 40 -8.58 -34.95 39.19
CA CYS A 40 -7.66 -36.00 38.80
C CYS A 40 -6.72 -36.36 39.95
N SER A 41 -6.89 -37.54 40.54
CA SER A 41 -5.99 -38.07 41.55
C SER A 41 -4.76 -38.69 40.89
N GLY A 42 -3.80 -37.87 40.46
CA GLY A 42 -2.58 -38.40 39.88
C GLY A 42 -1.53 -37.35 39.55
N GLY A 43 -0.44 -37.34 40.33
CA GLY A 43 0.89 -37.12 39.72
C GLY A 43 1.65 -35.83 39.97
N ALA A 44 1.33 -34.98 40.94
CA ALA A 44 2.22 -33.86 41.32
C ALA A 44 2.24 -33.53 42.83
N ALA A 45 1.83 -34.47 43.69
CA ALA A 45 1.67 -34.21 45.12
C ALA A 45 2.99 -34.19 45.94
N ALA A 46 4.17 -34.32 45.31
CA ALA A 46 5.43 -34.50 46.05
C ALA A 46 6.37 -33.27 46.10
N GLU A 47 6.19 -32.24 45.25
CA GLU A 47 7.03 -31.02 45.29
C GLU A 47 6.29 -29.74 45.73
N VAL A 48 4.97 -29.77 45.84
CA VAL A 48 4.12 -28.56 46.01
C VAL A 48 4.02 -28.06 47.46
N GLY A 49 4.48 -28.83 48.45
CA GLY A 49 4.36 -28.46 49.87
C GLY A 49 5.20 -27.25 50.31
N ALA A 50 6.33 -26.97 49.64
CA ALA A 50 7.26 -25.93 50.06
C ALA A 50 6.91 -24.51 49.55
N CYS A 51 6.04 -24.41 48.52
CA CYS A 51 5.76 -23.17 47.80
C CYS A 51 4.30 -22.69 47.98
N ARG A 52 3.48 -23.30 48.85
CA ARG A 52 2.08 -22.88 49.06
C ARG A 52 1.97 -21.89 50.22
N ASN A 53 1.54 -20.66 49.93
CA ASN A 53 1.29 -19.64 50.96
C ASN A 53 0.19 -18.67 50.50
N ASP A 54 -1.02 -18.90 51.00
CA ASP A 54 -2.24 -18.20 50.55
C ASP A 54 -2.22 -16.70 50.90
N SER A 55 -1.67 -16.32 52.06
CA SER A 55 -1.58 -14.92 52.48
C SER A 55 -0.61 -14.12 51.60
N VAL A 56 0.54 -14.71 51.27
CA VAL A 56 1.53 -14.08 50.36
C VAL A 56 1.00 -14.08 48.93
N ALA A 57 0.32 -15.14 48.50
CA ALA A 57 -0.31 -15.22 47.18
C ALA A 57 -1.36 -14.12 46.99
N LEU A 58 -2.20 -13.85 47.98
CA LEU A 58 -3.22 -12.79 47.91
C LEU A 58 -2.59 -11.39 47.78
N ILE A 59 -1.53 -11.11 48.53
CA ILE A 59 -0.77 -9.85 48.39
C ILE A 59 -0.15 -9.74 46.99
N LEU A 60 0.47 -10.81 46.50
CA LEU A 60 1.09 -10.82 45.17
C LEU A 60 0.06 -10.64 44.04
N LYS A 61 -1.15 -11.19 44.16
CA LYS A 61 -2.24 -10.96 43.21
C LYS A 61 -2.68 -9.49 43.18
N GLY A 62 -2.80 -8.86 44.35
CA GLY A 62 -3.11 -7.43 44.46
C GLY A 62 -2.01 -6.54 43.85
N VAL A 63 -0.74 -6.89 44.07
CA VAL A 63 0.40 -6.22 43.42
C VAL A 63 0.37 -6.44 41.90
N ALA A 64 0.10 -7.65 41.44
CA ALA A 64 0.02 -7.98 40.01
C ALA A 64 -1.07 -7.18 39.30
N ILE A 65 -2.25 -7.02 39.90
CA ILE A 65 -3.33 -6.15 39.39
C ILE A 65 -2.81 -4.73 39.17
N ALA A 66 -2.13 -4.15 40.16
CA ALA A 66 -1.61 -2.79 40.07
C ALA A 66 -0.49 -2.65 39.01
N THR A 67 0.48 -3.57 38.99
CA THR A 67 1.61 -3.49 38.05
C THR A 67 1.18 -3.72 36.60
N ILE A 68 0.29 -4.69 36.34
CA ILE A 68 -0.20 -4.99 34.98
C ILE A 68 -1.07 -3.85 34.47
N LEU A 69 -1.96 -3.29 35.32
CA LEU A 69 -2.78 -2.15 34.94
C LEU A 69 -1.93 -0.93 34.57
N THR A 70 -0.94 -0.59 35.41
CA THR A 70 -0.04 0.55 35.13
C THR A 70 0.81 0.33 33.88
N ALA A 71 1.31 -0.89 33.67
CA ALA A 71 2.04 -1.25 32.46
C ALA A 71 1.18 -1.12 31.20
N GLY A 72 -0.05 -1.65 31.22
CA GLY A 72 -0.99 -1.56 30.10
C GLY A 72 -1.40 -0.14 29.75
N VAL A 73 -1.74 0.69 30.76
CA VAL A 73 -2.07 2.11 30.55
C VAL A 73 -0.88 2.86 29.96
N THR A 74 0.32 2.63 30.49
CA THR A 74 1.53 3.32 30.00
C THR A 74 1.88 2.90 28.58
N GLY A 75 1.79 1.60 28.28
CA GLY A 75 2.03 1.03 26.95
C GLY A 75 1.15 1.67 25.88
N VAL A 76 -0.18 1.72 26.11
CA VAL A 76 -1.13 2.31 25.15
C VAL A 76 -1.02 3.83 25.07
N ALA A 77 -0.75 4.51 26.19
CA ALA A 77 -0.70 5.97 26.23
C ALA A 77 0.48 6.56 25.46
N ILE A 78 1.64 5.89 25.42
CA ILE A 78 2.86 6.40 24.78
C ILE A 78 2.64 6.72 23.28
N PRO A 79 2.16 5.78 22.44
CA PRO A 79 1.87 6.06 21.03
C PRO A 79 0.76 7.10 20.84
N LEU A 80 -0.31 7.04 21.65
CA LEU A 80 -1.46 7.96 21.52
C LEU A 80 -1.11 9.42 21.86
N VAL A 81 -0.25 9.65 22.86
CA VAL A 81 0.24 11.00 23.21
C VAL A 81 1.30 11.47 22.22
N GLY A 82 2.09 10.55 21.66
CA GLY A 82 3.07 10.83 20.60
C GLY A 82 2.48 11.58 19.40
N ARG A 83 1.22 11.28 19.05
CA ARG A 83 0.44 12.00 18.02
C ARG A 83 0.37 13.53 18.22
N LYS A 84 0.49 14.04 19.46
CA LYS A 84 0.38 15.47 19.80
C LYS A 84 1.71 16.18 20.04
N ARG A 85 2.83 15.47 20.18
CA ARG A 85 4.12 16.05 20.61
C ARG A 85 5.21 15.82 19.56
N ARG A 86 5.84 16.91 19.11
CA ARG A 86 6.89 16.94 18.06
C ARG A 86 8.11 16.05 18.31
N PHE A 87 8.36 15.66 19.57
CA PHE A 87 9.52 14.84 19.98
C PHE A 87 9.26 13.32 19.86
N LEU A 88 7.99 12.90 19.74
CA LEU A 88 7.56 11.50 19.60
C LEU A 88 6.74 11.33 18.31
N ARG A 89 7.20 11.94 17.20
CA ARG A 89 6.56 11.73 15.90
C ARG A 89 6.69 10.25 15.54
N THR A 90 5.58 9.67 15.09
CA THR A 90 5.44 8.28 14.63
C THR A 90 6.37 7.93 13.47
N ASP A 91 6.98 8.92 12.82
CA ASP A 91 7.94 8.77 11.71
C ASP A 91 9.41 8.61 12.16
N SER A 92 9.68 8.46 13.46
CA SER A 92 11.05 8.22 13.93
C SER A 92 11.45 6.75 13.76
N ASN A 93 12.67 6.49 13.28
CA ASN A 93 13.29 5.15 13.27
C ASN A 93 13.21 4.45 14.64
N VAL A 94 13.18 5.21 15.75
CA VAL A 94 13.03 4.68 17.11
C VAL A 94 11.63 4.13 17.36
N PHE A 95 10.59 4.79 16.83
CA PHE A 95 9.20 4.34 16.95
C PHE A 95 8.98 3.06 16.12
N PHE A 96 9.54 3.01 14.91
CA PHE A 96 9.54 1.81 14.07
C PHE A 96 10.25 0.63 14.76
N ALA A 97 11.45 0.84 15.31
CA ALA A 97 12.17 -0.20 16.04
C ALA A 97 11.40 -0.69 17.28
N ALA A 98 10.74 0.22 18.01
CA ALA A 98 9.90 -0.13 19.14
C ALA A 98 8.64 -0.93 18.72
N LYS A 99 8.04 -0.60 17.58
CA LYS A 99 6.89 -1.32 17.01
C LYS A 99 7.30 -2.73 16.56
N ALA A 100 8.42 -2.88 15.87
CA ALA A 100 8.98 -4.18 15.48
C ALA A 100 9.34 -5.04 16.71
N PHE A 101 9.92 -4.43 17.75
CA PHE A 101 10.18 -5.13 19.00
C PHE A 101 8.89 -5.61 19.67
N ALA A 102 7.86 -4.75 19.73
CA ALA A 102 6.55 -5.12 20.28
C ALA A 102 5.89 -6.26 19.50
N ALA A 103 5.97 -6.25 18.16
CA ALA A 103 5.48 -7.34 17.32
C ALA A 103 6.22 -8.67 17.60
N GLY A 104 7.54 -8.61 17.84
CA GLY A 104 8.33 -9.76 18.28
C GLY A 104 7.91 -10.31 19.65
N VAL A 105 7.54 -9.43 20.59
CA VAL A 105 7.00 -9.84 21.90
C VAL A 105 5.66 -10.57 21.72
N ILE A 106 4.75 -10.06 20.89
CA ILE A 106 3.46 -10.72 20.58
C ILE A 106 3.68 -12.10 19.93
N LEU A 107 4.60 -12.17 18.97
CA LEU A 107 4.96 -13.43 18.31
C LEU A 107 5.50 -14.46 19.31
N ALA A 108 6.34 -14.02 20.25
CA ALA A 108 6.86 -14.85 21.33
C ALA A 108 5.74 -15.28 22.30
N THR A 109 4.80 -14.40 22.65
CA THR A 109 3.62 -14.76 23.44
C THR A 109 2.85 -15.92 22.78
N GLY A 110 2.61 -15.85 21.47
CA GLY A 110 1.95 -16.92 20.72
C GLY A 110 2.71 -18.24 20.69
N PHE A 111 3.98 -18.22 20.27
CA PHE A 111 4.76 -19.44 20.04
C PHE A 111 5.44 -20.03 21.27
N VAL A 112 5.89 -19.21 22.21
CA VAL A 112 6.76 -19.62 23.32
C VAL A 112 5.96 -19.80 24.61
N HIS A 113 4.90 -19.03 24.82
CA HIS A 113 4.10 -19.11 26.03
C HIS A 113 2.79 -19.88 25.80
N MET A 114 1.95 -19.38 24.90
CA MET A 114 0.56 -19.86 24.77
C MET A 114 0.45 -21.23 24.12
N LEU A 115 1.15 -21.46 23.02
CA LEU A 115 1.06 -22.73 22.32
C LEU A 115 1.64 -23.92 23.15
N PRO A 116 2.78 -23.76 23.85
CA PRO A 116 3.28 -24.79 24.75
C PRO A 116 2.36 -25.05 25.96
N ASP A 117 1.82 -24.00 26.60
CA ASP A 117 0.91 -24.15 27.73
C ASP A 117 -0.37 -24.88 27.29
N ALA A 118 -0.95 -24.49 26.15
CA ALA A 118 -2.07 -25.20 25.54
C ALA A 118 -1.77 -26.67 25.26
N THR A 119 -0.56 -26.97 24.80
CA THR A 119 -0.12 -28.34 24.55
C THR A 119 -0.01 -29.13 25.85
N SER A 120 0.52 -28.52 26.91
CA SER A 120 0.60 -29.15 28.23
C SER A 120 -0.78 -29.48 28.80
N SER A 121 -1.75 -28.57 28.70
CA SER A 121 -3.12 -28.77 29.18
C SER A 121 -3.88 -29.83 28.37
N LEU A 122 -3.74 -29.82 27.03
CA LEU A 122 -4.40 -30.80 26.16
C LEU A 122 -3.73 -32.17 26.13
N THR A 123 -2.51 -32.32 26.65
CA THR A 123 -1.81 -33.62 26.70
C THR A 123 -1.60 -34.13 28.12
N ASP A 124 -2.20 -33.46 29.10
CA ASP A 124 -2.08 -33.82 30.51
C ASP A 124 -2.56 -35.26 30.79
N SER A 125 -1.92 -35.89 31.76
CA SER A 125 -2.24 -37.25 32.21
C SER A 125 -3.67 -37.42 32.76
N CYS A 126 -4.32 -36.31 33.14
CA CYS A 126 -5.71 -36.22 33.55
C CYS A 126 -6.71 -36.46 32.39
N LEU A 127 -6.25 -36.35 31.14
CA LEU A 127 -7.06 -36.59 29.95
C LEU A 127 -6.85 -38.01 29.39
N PRO A 128 -7.89 -38.62 28.78
CA PRO A 128 -7.73 -39.94 28.16
C PRO A 128 -6.73 -39.86 26.99
N LYS A 129 -5.80 -40.84 26.93
CA LYS A 129 -4.75 -40.91 25.90
C LYS A 129 -5.28 -40.79 24.46
N TYR A 130 -6.51 -41.22 24.21
CA TYR A 130 -7.22 -40.99 22.96
C TYR A 130 -8.46 -40.13 23.22
N PRO A 131 -8.72 -39.04 22.46
CA PRO A 131 -7.93 -38.58 21.30
C PRO A 131 -6.77 -37.65 21.67
N TRP A 132 -6.79 -37.07 22.88
CA TRP A 132 -6.02 -35.90 23.29
C TRP A 132 -4.50 -36.01 23.14
N SER A 133 -3.89 -37.11 23.57
CA SER A 133 -2.43 -37.30 23.45
C SER A 133 -1.99 -37.91 22.11
N LYS A 134 -2.93 -38.26 21.22
CA LYS A 134 -2.64 -38.94 19.94
C LYS A 134 -2.64 -38.00 18.74
N PHE A 135 -3.23 -36.82 18.87
CA PHE A 135 -3.31 -35.82 17.83
C PHE A 135 -2.92 -34.45 18.40
N PRO A 136 -2.13 -33.63 17.69
CA PRO A 136 -1.70 -32.32 18.17
C PRO A 136 -2.85 -31.30 18.09
N PHE A 137 -3.84 -31.43 18.98
CA PHE A 137 -5.02 -30.57 19.00
C PHE A 137 -4.66 -29.10 19.22
N SER A 138 -3.62 -28.80 19.98
CA SER A 138 -3.18 -27.43 20.21
C SER A 138 -2.77 -26.73 18.93
N GLY A 139 -1.86 -27.35 18.16
CA GLY A 139 -1.45 -26.84 16.85
C GLY A 139 -2.60 -26.79 15.84
N PHE A 140 -3.52 -27.77 15.88
CA PHE A 140 -4.69 -27.78 15.00
C PHE A 140 -5.63 -26.59 15.27
N PHE A 141 -5.98 -26.33 16.54
CA PHE A 141 -6.85 -25.19 16.88
C PHE A 141 -6.17 -23.86 16.59
N ALA A 142 -4.86 -23.74 16.83
CA ALA A 142 -4.09 -22.55 16.47
C ALA A 142 -4.10 -22.30 14.96
N MET A 143 -3.88 -23.33 14.14
CA MET A 143 -3.94 -23.23 12.68
C MET A 143 -5.33 -22.81 12.19
N MET A 144 -6.39 -23.44 12.73
CA MET A 144 -7.76 -23.10 12.35
C MET A 144 -8.12 -21.65 12.73
N ALA A 145 -7.66 -21.19 13.90
CA ALA A 145 -7.85 -19.81 14.33
C ALA A 145 -7.10 -18.82 13.44
N ALA A 146 -5.85 -19.11 13.05
CA ALA A 146 -5.09 -18.28 12.12
C ALA A 146 -5.76 -18.18 10.74
N LEU A 147 -6.24 -19.30 10.19
CA LEU A 147 -6.97 -19.32 8.91
C LEU A 147 -8.32 -18.58 8.99
N ALA A 148 -9.05 -18.73 10.10
CA ALA A 148 -10.28 -17.99 10.32
C ALA A 148 -10.02 -16.48 10.43
N THR A 149 -8.92 -16.10 11.09
CA THR A 149 -8.49 -14.70 11.21
C THR A 149 -8.16 -14.10 9.84
N LEU A 150 -7.41 -14.83 9.01
CA LEU A 150 -7.15 -14.46 7.61
C LEU A 150 -8.44 -14.27 6.81
N LEU A 151 -9.40 -15.18 6.96
CA LEU A 151 -10.69 -15.07 6.26
C LEU A 151 -11.46 -13.82 6.69
N VAL A 152 -11.50 -13.53 7.98
CA VAL A 152 -12.15 -12.33 8.53
C VAL A 152 -11.46 -11.06 8.02
N ASP A 153 -10.14 -11.04 8.01
CA ASP A 153 -9.35 -9.91 7.51
C ASP A 153 -9.59 -9.65 6.01
N PHE A 154 -9.58 -10.72 5.21
CA PHE A 154 -9.88 -10.64 3.77
C PHE A 154 -11.31 -10.18 3.48
N VAL A 155 -12.31 -10.80 4.12
CA VAL A 155 -13.73 -10.43 3.92
C VAL A 155 -14.02 -9.04 4.46
N GLY A 156 -13.43 -8.67 5.59
CA GLY A 156 -13.54 -7.34 6.19
C GLY A 156 -13.04 -6.27 5.23
N THR A 157 -11.81 -6.45 4.72
CA THR A 157 -11.20 -5.53 3.74
C THR A 157 -12.09 -5.38 2.50
N GLN A 158 -12.53 -6.49 1.90
CA GLN A 158 -13.42 -6.49 0.72
C GLN A 158 -14.80 -5.85 0.97
N TYR A 159 -15.39 -6.07 2.14
CA TYR A 159 -16.69 -5.49 2.50
C TYR A 159 -16.60 -3.96 2.64
N TYR A 160 -15.54 -3.47 3.28
CA TYR A 160 -15.36 -2.03 3.46
C TYR A 160 -14.99 -1.32 2.15
N GLU A 161 -14.13 -1.91 1.31
CA GLU A 161 -13.85 -1.38 -0.04
C GLU A 161 -15.16 -1.17 -0.83
N ARG A 162 -16.02 -2.19 -0.87
CA ARG A 162 -17.34 -2.12 -1.53
C ARG A 162 -18.31 -1.12 -0.90
N LYS A 163 -18.21 -0.91 0.41
CA LYS A 163 -19.04 0.08 1.12
C LYS A 163 -18.60 1.51 0.80
N GLN A 164 -17.29 1.76 0.75
CA GLN A 164 -16.76 3.06 0.34
C GLN A 164 -17.12 3.36 -1.12
N GLU A 165 -17.02 2.38 -2.02
CA GLU A 165 -17.50 2.52 -3.41
C GLU A 165 -18.97 2.96 -3.46
N LYS A 166 -19.84 2.34 -2.63
CA LYS A 166 -21.26 2.68 -2.54
C LYS A 166 -21.53 4.04 -1.88
N GLU A 167 -20.80 4.43 -0.84
CA GLU A 167 -20.96 5.73 -0.19
C GLU A 167 -20.46 6.87 -1.10
N ARG A 168 -19.37 6.64 -1.84
CA ARG A 168 -18.86 7.55 -2.88
C ARG A 168 -19.85 7.68 -4.03
N ALA A 169 -20.50 6.59 -4.45
CA ALA A 169 -21.59 6.60 -5.44
C ALA A 169 -22.89 7.25 -4.89
N GLY A 170 -23.20 7.07 -3.61
CA GLY A 170 -24.40 7.62 -2.96
C GLY A 170 -24.34 9.12 -2.68
N GLN A 171 -23.14 9.67 -2.42
CA GLN A 171 -22.93 11.12 -2.36
C GLN A 171 -23.10 11.78 -3.73
N ILE A 172 -22.74 11.09 -4.81
CA ILE A 172 -22.97 11.55 -6.19
C ILE A 172 -24.49 11.57 -6.50
N GLY A 173 -25.24 10.53 -6.14
CA GLY A 173 -26.70 10.46 -6.40
C GLY A 173 -27.59 11.35 -5.52
N ARG A 174 -27.10 11.82 -4.36
CA ARG A 174 -27.86 12.75 -3.50
C ARG A 174 -27.81 14.20 -4.00
N VAL A 175 -26.84 14.55 -4.85
CA VAL A 175 -26.75 15.86 -5.50
C VAL A 175 -27.73 15.94 -6.68
N GLU A 176 -27.97 14.84 -7.40
CA GLU A 176 -28.93 14.78 -8.52
C GLU A 176 -30.41 14.84 -8.10
N SER A 177 -30.75 14.42 -6.88
CA SER A 177 -32.16 14.30 -6.44
C SER A 177 -32.81 15.61 -5.96
N VAL A 178 -32.06 16.71 -5.89
CA VAL A 178 -32.60 18.02 -5.45
C VAL A 178 -33.07 18.88 -6.63
N ASP A 179 -32.59 18.63 -7.86
CA ASP A 179 -32.94 19.45 -9.04
C ASP A 179 -34.15 18.96 -9.85
N SER A 180 -34.83 17.88 -9.43
CA SER A 180 -35.94 17.27 -10.20
C SER A 180 -37.35 17.75 -9.83
N LEU A 181 -37.50 19.00 -9.36
CA LEU A 181 -38.81 19.60 -9.07
C LEU A 181 -39.03 20.92 -9.83
N SER A 182 -38.88 20.90 -11.17
CA SER A 182 -39.73 21.75 -12.02
C SER A 182 -39.72 21.30 -13.48
N GLU A 183 -40.93 21.33 -14.03
CA GLU A 183 -41.27 21.44 -15.45
C GLU A 183 -41.57 20.16 -16.25
N SER A 184 -42.87 20.02 -16.50
CA SER A 184 -43.59 19.07 -17.32
C SER A 184 -43.33 19.23 -18.81
N GLY A 185 -43.48 18.15 -19.58
CA GLY A 185 -43.63 18.21 -21.04
C GLY A 185 -43.80 16.84 -21.70
N ILE A 186 -45.06 16.45 -21.92
CA ILE A 186 -45.53 15.24 -22.59
C ILE A 186 -45.08 15.22 -24.07
N VAL A 187 -44.55 14.09 -24.59
CA VAL A 187 -44.98 13.40 -25.83
C VAL A 187 -44.51 11.93 -25.80
N GLU A 188 -45.47 11.00 -25.90
CA GLU A 188 -45.27 9.57 -26.20
C GLU A 188 -45.02 9.36 -27.71
N VAL A 189 -44.01 8.57 -28.07
CA VAL A 189 -44.02 7.80 -29.32
C VAL A 189 -43.48 6.39 -29.04
N LYS A 190 -44.29 5.41 -29.46
CA LYS A 190 -44.13 3.97 -29.30
C LYS A 190 -43.82 3.38 -30.68
N ASP A 191 -42.75 2.59 -30.84
CA ASP A 191 -42.84 1.38 -31.67
C ASP A 191 -41.71 0.35 -31.46
N SER A 192 -42.14 -0.81 -30.97
CA SER A 192 -41.98 -2.18 -31.51
C SER A 192 -40.71 -2.67 -32.23
N ASN A 193 -40.07 -3.64 -31.56
CA ASN A 193 -39.80 -5.02 -32.01
C ASN A 193 -38.54 -5.34 -32.87
N GLY A 194 -37.74 -6.30 -32.40
CA GLY A 194 -36.70 -6.98 -33.20
C GLY A 194 -35.69 -7.82 -32.41
N LYS A 195 -36.06 -9.06 -32.03
CA LYS A 195 -35.13 -10.14 -31.60
C LYS A 195 -34.26 -10.61 -32.78
N VAL A 196 -32.97 -10.91 -32.57
CA VAL A 196 -32.26 -12.09 -33.15
C VAL A 196 -31.08 -12.52 -32.25
N PHE A 197 -30.95 -13.84 -32.12
CA PHE A 197 -30.03 -14.71 -31.38
C PHE A 197 -28.54 -14.69 -31.78
N GLY A 198 -27.68 -15.22 -30.88
CA GLY A 198 -26.40 -15.84 -31.26
C GLY A 198 -25.43 -16.06 -30.08
N GLU A 199 -25.53 -17.22 -29.43
CA GLU A 199 -24.71 -17.72 -28.31
C GLU A 199 -23.75 -18.79 -28.85
N GLU A 200 -22.45 -18.76 -28.51
CA GLU A 200 -21.59 -19.96 -28.48
C GLU A 200 -20.52 -19.86 -27.38
N GLU A 201 -20.54 -20.87 -26.50
CA GLU A 201 -19.59 -21.15 -25.45
C GLU A 201 -18.27 -21.73 -25.99
N GLY A 202 -17.17 -21.43 -25.29
CA GLY A 202 -15.89 -22.10 -25.49
C GLY A 202 -15.06 -22.08 -24.20
N GLY A 203 -15.36 -23.01 -23.29
CA GLY A 203 -14.66 -23.18 -22.02
C GLY A 203 -13.25 -23.75 -22.17
N GLY A 204 -12.27 -23.02 -21.63
CA GLY A 204 -10.90 -23.47 -21.44
C GLY A 204 -10.51 -23.36 -19.97
N MET A 205 -10.47 -24.50 -19.29
CA MET A 205 -10.07 -24.68 -17.89
C MET A 205 -8.54 -24.55 -17.75
N HIS A 206 -8.04 -23.67 -16.89
CA HIS A 206 -6.61 -23.56 -16.58
C HIS A 206 -6.33 -23.60 -15.07
N ILE A 207 -5.25 -24.30 -14.76
CA ILE A 207 -4.86 -24.92 -13.49
C ILE A 207 -4.32 -23.88 -12.50
N VAL A 208 -4.62 -24.12 -11.21
CA VAL A 208 -4.16 -23.35 -10.04
C VAL A 208 -2.63 -23.29 -9.97
N GLY A 209 -2.07 -22.11 -10.20
CA GLY A 209 -0.69 -21.76 -9.88
C GLY A 209 -0.70 -20.65 -8.83
N MET A 210 -0.16 -20.96 -7.64
CA MET A 210 -0.01 -20.01 -6.53
C MET A 210 0.84 -18.81 -6.97
N HIS A 211 0.28 -17.61 -6.95
CA HIS A 211 1.02 -16.34 -7.01
C HIS A 211 0.58 -15.48 -5.83
N ALA A 212 1.57 -15.00 -5.09
CA ALA A 212 1.44 -14.15 -3.92
C ALA A 212 0.62 -12.89 -4.24
N HIS A 213 -0.18 -12.44 -3.26
CA HIS A 213 -1.01 -11.25 -3.32
C HIS A 213 -0.16 -10.00 -3.56
N ALA A 214 -0.03 -9.59 -4.82
CA ALA A 214 0.27 -8.22 -5.22
C ALA A 214 -1.06 -7.55 -5.57
N ALA A 215 -1.26 -6.34 -5.04
CA ALA A 215 -2.45 -5.52 -5.19
C ALA A 215 -2.89 -5.42 -6.66
N HIS A 216 -4.18 -5.68 -6.91
CA HIS A 216 -4.78 -5.60 -8.23
C HIS A 216 -5.75 -4.42 -8.27
N HIS A 217 -5.39 -3.38 -9.03
CA HIS A 217 -6.30 -2.33 -9.47
C HIS A 217 -7.35 -2.90 -10.43
N ARG A 218 -8.62 -2.46 -10.27
CA ARG A 218 -9.71 -2.74 -11.22
C ARG A 218 -10.42 -1.43 -11.56
N HIS A 219 -10.43 -1.06 -12.84
CA HIS A 219 -11.17 0.08 -13.39
C HIS A 219 -12.57 -0.37 -13.86
N SER A 220 -13.59 0.44 -13.59
CA SER A 220 -14.95 0.29 -14.15
C SER A 220 -15.44 1.67 -14.63
N HIS A 221 -15.74 1.75 -15.92
CA HIS A 221 -16.24 2.94 -16.61
C HIS A 221 -17.70 3.27 -16.27
N GLN A 222 -18.05 4.57 -16.27
CA GLN A 222 -19.36 5.04 -16.75
C GLN A 222 -19.26 6.47 -17.33
N ASN A 223 -19.89 6.67 -18.49
CA ASN A 223 -19.77 7.82 -19.39
C ASN A 223 -20.83 8.94 -19.16
N GLY A 224 -20.35 10.21 -19.10
CA GLY A 224 -20.93 11.46 -19.68
C GLY A 224 -22.16 12.14 -19.02
N PRO A 225 -22.50 13.41 -19.38
CA PRO A 225 -21.66 14.56 -19.77
C PRO A 225 -22.05 15.93 -19.11
N GLU A 226 -21.07 16.85 -19.07
CA GLU A 226 -21.09 18.33 -19.21
C GLU A 226 -22.04 19.29 -18.44
N ALA A 227 -21.44 20.31 -17.79
CA ALA A 227 -21.49 21.76 -18.14
C ALA A 227 -21.52 22.73 -16.94
N CYS A 228 -20.92 23.92 -17.13
CA CYS A 228 -20.39 24.85 -16.13
C CYS A 228 -21.31 26.06 -15.84
N GLU A 229 -21.19 26.73 -14.68
CA GLU A 229 -20.82 28.17 -14.55
C GLU A 229 -20.76 28.69 -13.09
N GLY A 230 -19.98 29.77 -12.89
CA GLY A 230 -19.38 30.25 -11.64
C GLY A 230 -20.31 30.85 -10.56
N HIS A 231 -19.84 30.80 -9.31
CA HIS A 231 -19.48 32.00 -8.55
C HIS A 231 -18.57 31.68 -7.35
N SER A 232 -17.48 32.44 -7.23
CA SER A 232 -16.45 32.28 -6.21
C SER A 232 -16.91 32.78 -4.84
N HIS A 233 -16.91 31.90 -3.85
CA HIS A 233 -16.59 32.26 -2.47
C HIS A 233 -15.46 31.37 -1.94
N SER A 234 -14.39 32.05 -1.55
CA SER A 234 -13.19 31.49 -0.94
C SER A 234 -13.51 30.64 0.28
N HIS A 235 -13.27 29.33 0.19
CA HIS A 235 -13.00 28.47 1.34
C HIS A 235 -11.88 27.49 0.97
N SER A 236 -10.73 27.70 1.61
CA SER A 236 -9.59 26.79 1.60
C SER A 236 -10.02 25.47 2.24
N HIS A 237 -10.18 24.43 1.42
CA HIS A 237 -10.25 23.04 1.86
C HIS A 237 -9.13 22.28 1.16
N GLY A 238 -8.01 22.11 1.86
CA GLY A 238 -7.03 21.09 1.51
C GLY A 238 -7.68 19.72 1.73
N PHE A 239 -8.18 19.11 0.65
CA PHE A 239 -8.67 17.74 0.66
C PHE A 239 -7.47 16.79 0.51
N GLY A 240 -7.01 16.27 1.65
CA GLY A 240 -6.18 15.06 1.70
C GLY A 240 -7.04 13.87 1.31
N GLY A 241 -6.90 13.42 0.06
CA GLY A 241 -7.65 12.29 -0.50
C GLY A 241 -6.95 10.93 -0.36
N GLY A 242 -5.79 10.86 0.32
CA GLY A 242 -5.03 9.62 0.51
C GLY A 242 -5.24 8.91 1.86
N ASP A 243 -5.79 9.59 2.87
CA ASP A 243 -5.84 9.08 4.25
C ASP A 243 -6.94 8.03 4.51
N GLN A 244 -7.81 7.73 3.53
CA GLN A 244 -9.07 7.02 3.77
C GLN A 244 -9.05 5.51 3.43
N GLU A 245 -8.08 5.05 2.61
CA GLU A 245 -7.87 3.61 2.33
C GLU A 245 -7.06 2.93 3.46
N ASP A 246 -5.97 3.53 3.94
CA ASP A 246 -5.14 2.98 5.03
C ASP A 246 -5.88 2.95 6.38
N GLY A 247 -6.70 3.97 6.68
CA GLY A 247 -7.43 4.07 7.94
C GLY A 247 -8.37 2.87 8.21
N VAL A 248 -8.93 2.27 7.15
CA VAL A 248 -9.92 1.17 7.25
C VAL A 248 -9.25 -0.17 7.52
N ARG A 249 -8.12 -0.47 6.87
CA ARG A 249 -7.33 -1.66 7.19
C ARG A 249 -6.89 -1.63 8.65
N HIS A 250 -6.42 -0.47 9.12
CA HIS A 250 -6.08 -0.28 10.53
C HIS A 250 -7.27 -0.43 11.48
N VAL A 251 -8.50 -0.15 11.05
CA VAL A 251 -9.72 -0.40 11.86
C VAL A 251 -9.97 -1.90 12.03
N VAL A 252 -9.95 -2.67 10.94
CA VAL A 252 -10.18 -4.12 10.97
C VAL A 252 -9.08 -4.81 11.76
N VAL A 253 -7.82 -4.48 11.47
CA VAL A 253 -6.64 -4.96 12.21
C VAL A 253 -6.75 -4.61 13.70
N SER A 254 -7.13 -3.37 14.04
CA SER A 254 -7.27 -2.98 15.45
C SER A 254 -8.40 -3.71 16.18
N GLN A 255 -9.51 -4.05 15.50
CA GLN A 255 -10.63 -4.78 16.09
C GLN A 255 -10.31 -6.28 16.26
N VAL A 256 -9.66 -6.89 15.28
CA VAL A 256 -9.22 -8.29 15.33
C VAL A 256 -8.12 -8.47 16.39
N LEU A 257 -7.19 -7.51 16.47
CA LEU A 257 -6.16 -7.46 17.49
C LEU A 257 -6.76 -7.33 18.90
N GLU A 258 -7.76 -6.45 19.08
CA GLU A 258 -8.46 -6.31 20.35
C GLU A 258 -9.17 -7.61 20.74
N LEU A 259 -9.84 -8.30 19.81
CA LEU A 259 -10.51 -9.58 20.08
C LEU A 259 -9.54 -10.68 20.52
N GLY A 260 -8.40 -10.82 19.83
CA GLY A 260 -7.37 -11.81 20.15
C GLY A 260 -6.64 -11.55 21.47
N ILE A 261 -6.35 -10.28 21.75
CA ILE A 261 -5.74 -9.88 23.02
C ILE A 261 -6.71 -10.09 24.18
N VAL A 262 -7.99 -9.77 23.99
CA VAL A 262 -9.00 -9.86 25.07
C VAL A 262 -9.26 -11.31 25.48
N SER A 263 -9.37 -12.25 24.54
CA SER A 263 -9.58 -13.66 24.89
C SER A 263 -8.42 -14.22 25.72
N HIS A 264 -7.18 -13.94 25.30
CA HIS A 264 -5.96 -14.32 25.99
C HIS A 264 -5.82 -13.69 27.38
N SER A 265 -6.08 -12.39 27.45
CA SER A 265 -5.93 -11.58 28.68
C SER A 265 -6.87 -12.05 29.80
N ILE A 266 -8.08 -12.50 29.46
CA ILE A 266 -9.04 -13.03 30.44
C ILE A 266 -8.55 -14.36 31.00
N ILE A 267 -8.07 -15.28 30.14
CA ILE A 267 -7.68 -16.63 30.55
C ILE A 267 -6.45 -16.59 31.43
N ILE A 268 -5.40 -15.88 31.02
CA ILE A 268 -4.21 -15.75 31.87
C ILE A 268 -4.55 -15.03 33.19
N GLY A 269 -5.39 -13.99 33.12
CA GLY A 269 -5.84 -13.29 34.31
C GLY A 269 -6.52 -14.26 35.29
N LEU A 270 -7.42 -15.11 34.79
CA LEU A 270 -8.09 -16.15 35.56
C LEU A 270 -7.08 -17.14 36.17
N SER A 271 -6.16 -17.69 35.37
CA SER A 271 -5.17 -18.69 35.81
C SER A 271 -4.23 -18.12 36.88
N LEU A 272 -3.77 -16.88 36.74
CA LEU A 272 -2.98 -16.18 37.78
C LEU A 272 -3.83 -15.93 39.04
N GLY A 273 -5.08 -15.50 38.87
CA GLY A 273 -6.01 -15.21 39.97
C GLY A 273 -6.36 -16.44 40.80
N VAL A 274 -6.45 -17.62 40.19
CA VAL A 274 -6.71 -18.90 40.85
C VAL A 274 -5.46 -19.46 41.56
N SER A 275 -4.25 -19.21 41.01
CA SER A 275 -3.00 -19.77 41.53
C SER A 275 -2.76 -19.45 43.02
N GLN A 276 -2.38 -20.45 43.82
CA GLN A 276 -2.09 -20.27 45.26
C GLN A 276 -0.59 -20.35 45.60
N SER A 277 0.26 -20.38 44.57
CA SER A 277 1.71 -20.55 44.69
C SER A 277 2.43 -19.22 44.42
N PRO A 278 3.03 -18.56 45.43
CA PRO A 278 3.93 -17.43 45.21
C PRO A 278 5.09 -17.70 44.25
N CYS A 279 5.55 -18.95 44.18
CA CYS A 279 6.63 -19.37 43.27
C CYS A 279 6.20 -19.30 41.80
N THR A 280 4.90 -19.46 41.53
CA THR A 280 4.31 -19.30 40.19
C THR A 280 3.93 -17.83 39.94
N ILE A 281 3.30 -17.16 40.91
CA ILE A 281 2.79 -15.79 40.72
C ILE A 281 3.92 -14.77 40.47
N ARG A 282 5.08 -14.90 41.14
CA ARG A 282 6.19 -13.94 40.99
C ARG A 282 6.74 -13.84 39.55
N PRO A 283 7.18 -14.94 38.91
CA PRO A 283 7.66 -14.87 37.54
C PRO A 283 6.55 -14.50 36.56
N LEU A 284 5.32 -15.01 36.75
CA LEU A 284 4.19 -14.67 35.89
C LEU A 284 3.85 -13.17 35.95
N MET A 285 3.84 -12.57 37.14
CA MET A 285 3.60 -11.12 37.30
C MET A 285 4.62 -10.28 36.52
N ALA A 286 5.90 -10.65 36.59
CA ALA A 286 6.97 -9.93 35.88
C ALA A 286 6.83 -10.09 34.36
N ALA A 287 6.62 -11.32 33.88
CA ALA A 287 6.41 -11.60 32.47
C ALA A 287 5.17 -10.87 31.93
N LEU A 288 4.03 -10.99 32.61
CA LEU A 288 2.78 -10.37 32.17
C LEU A 288 2.85 -8.84 32.19
N SER A 289 3.52 -8.23 33.17
CA SER A 289 3.71 -6.78 33.16
C SER A 289 4.54 -6.30 31.97
N PHE A 290 5.57 -7.07 31.59
CA PHE A 290 6.42 -6.75 30.43
C PHE A 290 5.66 -6.93 29.11
N HIS A 291 4.97 -8.05 28.92
CA HIS A 291 4.24 -8.34 27.69
C HIS A 291 3.03 -7.39 27.54
N GLN A 292 2.27 -7.13 28.62
CA GLN A 292 1.14 -6.19 28.61
C GLN A 292 1.58 -4.77 28.21
N PHE A 293 2.77 -4.32 28.61
CA PHE A 293 3.30 -3.02 28.18
C PHE A 293 3.49 -2.97 26.66
N PHE A 294 4.17 -3.96 26.08
CA PHE A 294 4.48 -3.97 24.65
C PHE A 294 3.27 -4.32 23.77
N GLU A 295 2.37 -5.17 24.24
CA GLU A 295 1.07 -5.41 23.60
C GLU A 295 0.23 -4.12 23.59
N GLY A 296 0.24 -3.37 24.69
CA GLY A 296 -0.39 -2.05 24.76
C GLY A 296 0.25 -1.03 23.84
N PHE A 297 1.58 -1.05 23.73
CA PHE A 297 2.32 -0.19 22.80
C PHE A 297 1.96 -0.50 21.33
N ALA A 298 1.89 -1.79 20.95
CA ALA A 298 1.47 -2.19 19.61
C ALA A 298 0.03 -1.73 19.30
N LEU A 299 -0.91 -2.00 20.21
CA LEU A 299 -2.30 -1.57 20.07
C LEU A 299 -2.44 -0.05 20.00
N GLY A 300 -1.74 0.69 20.87
CA GLY A 300 -1.72 2.16 20.85
C GLY A 300 -1.18 2.71 19.53
N GLY A 301 -0.19 2.05 18.93
CA GLY A 301 0.31 2.35 17.59
C GLY A 301 -0.77 2.19 16.52
N CYS A 302 -1.46 1.06 16.51
CA CYS A 302 -2.57 0.80 15.57
C CYS A 302 -3.73 1.80 15.74
N ILE A 303 -4.14 2.09 16.98
CA ILE A 303 -5.21 3.08 17.27
C ILE A 303 -4.78 4.49 16.82
N SER A 304 -3.50 4.85 16.98
CA SER A 304 -2.97 6.14 16.52
C SER A 304 -3.00 6.26 14.99
N GLN A 305 -2.76 5.16 14.28
CA GLN A 305 -2.77 5.11 12.81
C GLN A 305 -4.20 5.08 12.23
N ALA A 306 -5.14 4.40 12.88
CA ALA A 306 -6.54 4.27 12.45
C ALA A 306 -7.39 5.56 12.48
N GLN A 307 -6.79 6.72 12.85
CA GLN A 307 -7.44 8.04 12.95
C GLN A 307 -8.78 8.09 13.72
N PHE A 308 -9.04 7.15 14.65
CA PHE A 308 -10.28 7.13 15.43
C PHE A 308 -10.53 8.43 16.22
N GLY A 309 -11.81 8.73 16.47
CA GLY A 309 -12.21 9.79 17.38
C GLY A 309 -11.75 9.52 18.81
N THR A 310 -11.44 10.58 19.56
CA THR A 310 -10.84 10.47 20.91
C THR A 310 -11.64 9.59 21.87
N LEU A 311 -12.97 9.59 21.77
CA LEU A 311 -13.83 8.72 22.58
C LEU A 311 -13.60 7.24 22.28
N HIS A 312 -13.62 6.85 21.01
CA HIS A 312 -13.44 5.45 20.59
C HIS A 312 -12.04 4.95 20.94
N SER A 313 -11.00 5.74 20.65
CA SER A 313 -9.62 5.43 21.05
C SER A 313 -9.46 5.25 22.56
N THR A 314 -10.12 6.08 23.36
CA THR A 314 -10.06 5.98 24.82
C THR A 314 -10.80 4.76 25.34
N LEU A 315 -11.96 4.41 24.74
CA LEU A 315 -12.72 3.22 25.12
C LEU A 315 -11.95 1.93 24.85
N MET A 316 -11.35 1.79 23.66
CA MET A 316 -10.52 0.62 23.31
C MET A 316 -9.30 0.50 24.23
N ALA A 317 -8.61 1.62 24.50
CA ALA A 317 -7.47 1.66 25.42
C ALA A 317 -7.86 1.23 26.85
N CYS A 318 -9.01 1.70 27.35
CA CYS A 318 -9.53 1.30 28.66
C CYS A 318 -9.90 -0.18 28.69
N PHE A 319 -10.52 -0.71 27.64
CA PHE A 319 -10.91 -2.11 27.56
C PHE A 319 -9.69 -3.03 27.60
N PHE A 320 -8.66 -2.73 26.80
CA PHE A 320 -7.39 -3.44 26.84
C PHE A 320 -6.76 -3.44 28.24
N ALA A 321 -6.65 -2.26 28.88
CA ALA A 321 -5.93 -2.12 30.14
C ALA A 321 -6.64 -2.80 31.33
N ILE A 322 -7.98 -2.88 31.31
CA ILE A 322 -8.79 -3.43 32.41
C ILE A 322 -8.96 -4.96 32.30
N THR A 323 -8.89 -5.53 31.10
CA THR A 323 -9.24 -6.93 30.86
C THR A 323 -8.41 -7.92 31.70
N THR A 324 -7.08 -7.82 31.70
CA THR A 324 -6.20 -8.71 32.48
C THR A 324 -6.40 -8.53 34.00
N PRO A 325 -6.39 -7.29 34.56
CA PRO A 325 -6.74 -7.06 35.97
C PRO A 325 -8.11 -7.60 36.38
N ALA A 326 -9.13 -7.46 35.52
CA ALA A 326 -10.46 -8.00 35.77
C ALA A 326 -10.44 -9.53 35.79
N GLY A 327 -9.71 -10.18 34.88
CA GLY A 327 -9.48 -11.62 34.89
C GLY A 327 -8.86 -12.11 36.20
N ILE A 328 -7.84 -11.42 36.71
CA ILE A 328 -7.20 -11.74 38.01
C ILE A 328 -8.21 -11.59 39.16
N ALA A 329 -8.98 -10.51 39.18
CA ALA A 329 -9.99 -10.29 40.22
C ALA A 329 -11.09 -11.37 40.20
N ILE A 330 -11.55 -11.77 39.01
CA ILE A 330 -12.51 -12.87 38.84
C ILE A 330 -11.88 -14.18 39.32
N GLY A 331 -10.65 -14.49 38.89
CA GLY A 331 -9.89 -15.67 39.30
C GLY A 331 -9.73 -15.76 40.83
N MET A 332 -9.46 -14.63 41.49
CA MET A 332 -9.43 -14.53 42.94
C MET A 332 -10.77 -14.89 43.57
N GLY A 333 -11.87 -14.33 43.05
CA GLY A 333 -13.23 -14.58 43.56
C GLY A 333 -13.70 -16.02 43.41
N ILE A 334 -13.27 -16.70 42.35
CA ILE A 334 -13.66 -18.10 42.07
C ILE A 334 -12.67 -19.14 42.59
N SER A 335 -11.51 -18.70 43.10
CA SER A 335 -10.40 -19.58 43.49
C SER A 335 -10.75 -20.62 44.56
N SER A 336 -11.84 -20.43 45.30
CA SER A 336 -12.33 -21.36 46.32
C SER A 336 -13.11 -22.56 45.77
N PHE A 337 -13.66 -22.45 44.55
CA PHE A 337 -14.51 -23.48 43.95
C PHE A 337 -14.10 -23.89 42.53
N TYR A 338 -13.19 -23.15 41.90
CA TYR A 338 -12.61 -23.52 40.62
C TYR A 338 -11.45 -24.50 40.82
N ASN A 339 -11.50 -25.64 40.13
CA ASN A 339 -10.44 -26.64 40.15
C ASN A 339 -9.66 -26.64 38.82
N PRO A 340 -8.42 -26.09 38.79
CA PRO A 340 -7.61 -26.05 37.57
C PRO A 340 -7.22 -27.46 37.09
N ASP A 341 -7.12 -28.43 38.00
CA ASP A 341 -6.71 -29.82 37.70
C ASP A 341 -7.89 -30.71 37.27
N SER A 342 -9.00 -30.11 36.81
CA SER A 342 -10.15 -30.86 36.30
C SER A 342 -10.04 -31.09 34.79
N PRO A 343 -10.45 -32.26 34.26
CA PRO A 343 -10.44 -32.52 32.82
C PRO A 343 -11.13 -31.44 31.99
N ARG A 344 -12.23 -30.87 32.51
CA ARG A 344 -12.94 -29.76 31.86
C ARG A 344 -12.12 -28.48 31.83
N ALA A 345 -11.48 -28.10 32.94
CA ALA A 345 -10.65 -26.91 33.00
C ALA A 345 -9.51 -26.99 31.99
N LEU A 346 -8.78 -28.12 31.98
CA LEU A 346 -7.66 -28.37 31.08
C LEU A 346 -8.05 -28.35 29.60
N ILE A 347 -9.21 -28.92 29.24
CA ILE A 347 -9.73 -28.87 27.86
C ILE A 347 -10.09 -27.43 27.47
N ILE A 348 -10.78 -26.69 28.33
CA ILE A 348 -11.20 -25.32 28.05
C ILE A 348 -9.97 -24.41 27.91
N GLU A 349 -9.08 -24.42 28.91
CA GLU A 349 -7.83 -23.65 28.90
C GLU A 349 -7.02 -23.98 27.63
N GLY A 350 -6.77 -25.27 27.37
CA GLY A 350 -6.02 -25.71 26.21
C GLY A 350 -6.62 -25.31 24.86
N ILE A 351 -7.95 -25.37 24.69
CA ILE A 351 -8.60 -24.93 23.43
C ILE A 351 -8.48 -23.42 23.25
N PHE A 352 -8.82 -22.65 24.29
CA PHE A 352 -8.81 -21.20 24.16
C PHE A 352 -7.39 -20.63 24.05
N ASP A 353 -6.41 -21.24 24.71
CA ASP A 353 -5.00 -20.86 24.58
C ASP A 353 -4.47 -21.16 23.19
N SER A 354 -4.88 -22.29 22.60
CA SER A 354 -4.54 -22.63 21.22
C SER A 354 -5.13 -21.64 20.22
N ILE A 355 -6.41 -21.29 20.38
CA ILE A 355 -7.08 -20.31 19.52
C ILE A 355 -6.40 -18.95 19.64
N SER A 356 -6.14 -18.50 20.86
CA SER A 356 -5.49 -17.22 21.13
C SER A 356 -4.06 -17.19 20.57
N ALA A 357 -3.29 -18.28 20.71
CA ALA A 357 -1.97 -18.41 20.09
C ALA A 357 -2.04 -18.26 18.56
N GLY A 358 -3.01 -18.92 17.91
CA GLY A 358 -3.22 -18.81 16.47
C GLY A 358 -3.52 -17.38 16.00
N ILE A 359 -4.39 -16.67 16.72
CA ILE A 359 -4.73 -15.27 16.42
C ILE A 359 -3.49 -14.37 16.61
N LEU A 360 -2.78 -14.49 17.73
CA LEU A 360 -1.59 -13.66 18.01
C LEU A 360 -0.44 -13.92 17.03
N VAL A 361 -0.23 -15.18 16.62
CA VAL A 361 0.76 -15.51 15.59
C VAL A 361 0.40 -14.88 14.25
N TYR A 362 -0.86 -14.95 13.82
CA TYR A 362 -1.32 -14.31 12.60
C TYR A 362 -1.15 -12.79 12.68
N MET A 363 -1.63 -12.16 13.76
CA MET A 363 -1.49 -10.71 14.01
C MET A 363 -0.03 -10.27 13.95
N ALA A 364 0.87 -10.98 14.63
CA ALA A 364 2.28 -10.61 14.67
C ALA A 364 2.95 -10.76 13.30
N LEU A 365 2.74 -11.87 12.58
CA LEU A 365 3.41 -12.12 11.32
C LEU A 365 2.83 -11.33 10.15
N VAL A 366 1.51 -11.27 10.03
CA VAL A 366 0.82 -10.72 8.85
C VAL A 366 0.50 -9.23 9.06
N ASP A 367 -0.06 -8.87 10.20
CA ASP A 367 -0.63 -7.54 10.41
C ASP A 367 0.34 -6.53 11.04
N LEU A 368 1.38 -7.01 11.71
CA LEU A 368 2.43 -6.16 12.28
C LEU A 368 3.73 -6.28 11.48
N ILE A 369 4.34 -7.47 11.42
CA ILE A 369 5.65 -7.64 10.78
C ILE A 369 5.54 -7.50 9.26
N ALA A 370 4.71 -8.28 8.58
CA ALA A 370 4.64 -8.19 7.11
C ALA A 370 4.09 -6.83 6.66
N ALA A 371 3.04 -6.31 7.30
CA ALA A 371 2.51 -4.99 6.97
C ALA A 371 3.55 -3.87 7.17
N ASP A 372 4.26 -3.82 8.31
CA ASP A 372 5.21 -2.75 8.57
C ASP A 372 6.53 -2.92 7.81
N PHE A 373 7.05 -4.14 7.63
CA PHE A 373 8.31 -4.38 6.95
C PHE A 373 8.18 -4.39 5.43
N LEU A 374 7.08 -4.91 4.85
CA LEU A 374 6.86 -4.81 3.40
C LEU A 374 6.54 -3.38 2.99
N SER A 375 5.89 -2.60 3.87
CA SER A 375 5.76 -1.16 3.67
C SER A 375 7.06 -0.39 3.95
N ALA A 376 7.94 -0.87 4.85
CA ALA A 376 9.23 -0.24 5.14
C ALA A 376 10.36 -0.58 4.16
N ASP A 377 10.33 -1.73 3.45
CA ASP A 377 11.24 -2.01 2.33
C ASP A 377 10.88 -1.18 1.07
N ALA A 378 9.64 -0.65 1.01
CA ALA A 378 9.30 0.48 0.15
C ALA A 378 9.69 1.85 0.77
N GLY A 379 9.90 1.89 2.09
CA GLY A 379 10.13 3.07 2.93
C GLY A 379 11.58 3.32 3.38
N GLY A 380 12.58 2.80 2.66
CA GLY A 380 13.98 3.22 2.78
C GLY A 380 14.28 4.56 2.10
N LEU A 381 13.31 5.11 1.35
CA LEU A 381 13.36 6.45 0.80
C LEU A 381 12.25 7.30 1.43
N PRO A 382 12.50 8.60 1.69
CA PRO A 382 11.52 9.49 2.28
C PRO A 382 10.20 9.44 1.50
N ASP A 383 9.08 9.42 2.24
CA ASP A 383 7.69 9.44 1.75
C ASP A 383 7.60 10.27 0.45
N ARG A 384 7.57 9.57 -0.68
CA ARG A 384 7.65 10.22 -1.99
C ARG A 384 6.25 10.69 -2.31
N PRO A 385 6.01 12.00 -2.49
CA PRO A 385 4.69 12.44 -2.93
C PRO A 385 4.37 11.73 -4.24
N LYS A 386 3.24 11.02 -4.28
CA LYS A 386 2.77 10.36 -5.50
C LYS A 386 2.40 11.44 -6.52
N LEU A 387 3.07 11.43 -7.66
CA LEU A 387 2.91 12.40 -8.75
C LEU A 387 2.14 11.78 -9.91
N LEU A 388 1.42 12.61 -10.66
CA LEU A 388 0.88 12.19 -11.95
C LEU A 388 2.02 11.90 -12.94
N GLY A 389 3.11 12.67 -12.86
CA GLY A 389 4.26 12.44 -13.72
C GLY A 389 5.54 13.15 -13.29
N PHE A 390 6.68 12.61 -13.69
CA PHE A 390 7.99 13.25 -13.54
C PHE A 390 8.56 13.66 -14.90
N VAL A 391 8.87 14.94 -15.09
CA VAL A 391 9.41 15.50 -16.33
C VAL A 391 10.90 15.82 -16.19
N GLY A 392 11.72 15.02 -16.86
CA GLY A 392 13.16 15.25 -16.96
C GLY A 392 13.53 16.02 -18.23
N ILE A 393 13.96 17.27 -18.06
CA ILE A 393 14.41 18.14 -19.15
C ILE A 393 15.90 17.89 -19.40
N GLN A 394 16.21 17.13 -20.44
CA GLN A 394 17.58 16.76 -20.82
C GLN A 394 18.35 18.00 -21.29
N THR A 395 19.41 18.35 -20.57
CA THR A 395 20.24 19.53 -20.87
C THR A 395 21.73 19.22 -20.78
N GLY A 396 22.58 20.11 -21.29
CA GLY A 396 24.03 19.95 -21.26
C GLY A 396 24.78 21.21 -20.85
N PHE A 397 26.10 21.10 -20.69
CA PHE A 397 26.94 22.23 -20.24
C PHE A 397 26.99 23.42 -21.21
N SER A 398 26.72 23.21 -22.51
CA SER A 398 26.63 24.28 -23.51
C SER A 398 25.24 24.93 -23.60
N SER A 399 24.25 24.44 -22.86
CA SER A 399 22.85 24.86 -22.97
C SER A 399 22.42 25.94 -21.97
N GLY A 400 23.37 26.68 -21.38
CA GLY A 400 23.06 27.72 -20.38
C GLY A 400 22.01 28.72 -20.86
N ASP A 401 22.13 29.20 -22.10
CA ASP A 401 21.17 30.15 -22.68
C ASP A 401 19.78 29.54 -22.88
N ARG A 402 19.70 28.23 -23.14
CA ARG A 402 18.42 27.50 -23.28
C ARG A 402 17.74 27.34 -21.93
N ARG A 403 18.49 26.95 -20.89
CA ARG A 403 17.98 26.90 -19.51
C ARG A 403 17.48 28.26 -19.04
N ALA A 404 18.23 29.32 -19.33
CA ALA A 404 17.79 30.69 -19.02
C ALA A 404 16.51 31.09 -19.78
N ALA A 405 16.37 30.67 -21.04
CA ALA A 405 15.15 30.91 -21.81
C ALA A 405 13.93 30.14 -21.24
N LEU A 406 14.11 28.86 -20.91
CA LEU A 406 13.10 28.03 -20.23
C LEU A 406 12.65 28.68 -18.92
N ARG A 407 13.62 29.08 -18.08
CA ARG A 407 13.42 29.80 -16.80
C ARG A 407 12.63 31.11 -16.93
N SER A 408 12.74 31.76 -18.09
CA SER A 408 12.04 33.02 -18.40
C SER A 408 10.68 32.82 -19.09
N THR A 409 10.25 31.58 -19.28
CA THR A 409 9.03 31.25 -20.03
C THR A 409 8.13 30.28 -19.25
N TRP A 410 8.04 29.01 -19.66
CA TRP A 410 7.09 28.03 -19.10
C TRP A 410 7.62 27.28 -17.88
N PHE A 411 8.93 27.34 -17.62
CA PHE A 411 9.57 26.71 -16.46
C PHE A 411 9.96 27.80 -15.46
N PRO A 412 9.34 27.92 -14.27
CA PRO A 412 9.65 29.01 -13.35
C PRO A 412 11.09 28.98 -12.83
N SER A 413 11.71 30.15 -12.67
CA SER A 413 13.08 30.27 -12.15
C SER A 413 13.17 30.27 -10.62
N ASP A 414 12.08 30.58 -9.92
CA ASP A 414 12.05 30.63 -8.46
C ASP A 414 11.47 29.33 -7.87
N PRO A 415 11.99 28.84 -6.72
CA PRO A 415 11.51 27.61 -6.11
C PRO A 415 10.00 27.62 -5.78
N ASP A 416 9.45 28.75 -5.36
CA ASP A 416 8.03 28.87 -5.05
C ASP A 416 7.17 28.79 -6.32
N GLY A 417 7.63 29.39 -7.41
CA GLY A 417 7.01 29.31 -8.73
C GLY A 417 7.03 27.90 -9.29
N LEU A 418 8.15 27.21 -9.15
CA LEU A 418 8.27 25.81 -9.53
C LEU A 418 7.29 24.96 -8.71
N LEU A 419 7.27 25.11 -7.38
CA LEU A 419 6.32 24.39 -6.52
C LEU A 419 4.85 24.66 -6.91
N ARG A 420 4.48 25.90 -7.25
CA ARG A 420 3.12 26.22 -7.73
C ARG A 420 2.80 25.51 -9.05
N LEU A 421 3.75 25.45 -9.98
CA LEU A 421 3.58 24.71 -11.23
C LEU A 421 3.38 23.21 -10.96
N GLU A 422 4.18 22.64 -10.06
CA GLU A 422 4.09 21.23 -9.70
C GLU A 422 2.77 20.88 -9.02
N GLN A 423 2.33 21.71 -8.08
CA GLN A 423 1.04 21.56 -7.41
C GLN A 423 -0.16 21.72 -8.37
N ALA A 424 -0.06 22.64 -9.33
CA ALA A 424 -1.15 22.90 -10.28
C ALA A 424 -1.31 21.79 -11.34
N THR A 425 -0.23 21.10 -11.68
CA THR A 425 -0.21 20.10 -12.75
C THR A 425 -0.15 18.66 -12.22
N GLY A 426 0.25 18.46 -10.96
CA GLY A 426 0.61 17.15 -10.44
C GLY A 426 1.90 16.58 -11.03
N LEU A 427 2.66 17.40 -11.78
CA LEU A 427 3.90 16.99 -12.45
C LEU A 427 5.10 17.63 -11.76
N ALA A 428 6.16 16.86 -11.49
CA ALA A 428 7.43 17.44 -11.05
C ALA A 428 8.38 17.66 -12.24
N PHE A 429 9.21 18.70 -12.18
CA PHE A 429 10.06 19.09 -13.30
C PHE A 429 11.51 19.33 -12.88
N ARG A 430 12.48 18.66 -13.49
CA ARG A 430 13.91 18.87 -13.19
C ARG A 430 14.76 18.91 -14.46
N PHE A 431 15.77 19.78 -14.47
CA PHE A 431 16.85 19.72 -15.46
C PHE A 431 17.75 18.51 -15.19
N VAL A 432 17.92 17.65 -16.18
CA VAL A 432 18.72 16.43 -16.07
C VAL A 432 20.06 16.63 -16.76
N ILE A 433 21.13 16.55 -15.99
CA ILE A 433 22.49 16.74 -16.47
C ILE A 433 23.45 15.77 -15.79
N GLY A 434 24.40 15.27 -16.58
CA GLY A 434 25.48 14.42 -16.13
C GLY A 434 26.69 15.21 -15.60
N ARG A 435 27.83 14.53 -15.53
CA ARG A 435 29.12 15.08 -15.08
C ARG A 435 30.00 15.48 -16.26
N SER A 436 30.90 16.43 -16.02
CA SER A 436 31.98 16.79 -16.96
C SER A 436 33.35 16.55 -16.33
N LYS A 437 34.34 16.19 -17.14
CA LYS A 437 35.76 16.16 -16.74
C LYS A 437 36.35 17.55 -16.50
N ASP A 438 35.70 18.61 -17.01
CA ASP A 438 36.13 19.98 -16.84
C ASP A 438 35.67 20.53 -15.48
N ALA A 439 36.62 20.67 -14.56
CA ALA A 439 36.35 21.16 -13.20
C ALA A 439 35.71 22.57 -13.17
N LYS A 440 36.04 23.43 -14.15
CA LYS A 440 35.44 24.77 -14.22
C LYS A 440 33.95 24.68 -14.56
N LYS A 441 33.59 23.80 -15.50
CA LYS A 441 32.18 23.57 -15.87
C LYS A 441 31.39 22.99 -14.71
N MET A 442 31.97 22.05 -13.96
CA MET A 442 31.34 21.51 -12.75
C MET A 442 31.13 22.57 -11.67
N THR A 443 32.14 23.41 -11.40
CA THR A 443 32.02 24.50 -10.42
C THR A 443 30.94 25.52 -10.81
N MET A 444 30.81 25.84 -12.12
CA MET A 444 29.74 26.72 -12.61
C MET A 444 28.36 26.06 -12.47
N LEU A 445 28.25 24.76 -12.75
CA LEU A 445 27.01 24.01 -12.57
C LEU A 445 26.60 23.95 -11.10
N GLU A 446 27.51 23.66 -10.18
CA GLU A 446 27.22 23.62 -8.73
C GLU A 446 26.63 24.94 -8.22
N LYS A 447 27.15 26.08 -8.70
CA LYS A 447 26.57 27.40 -8.40
C LYS A 447 25.15 27.55 -8.94
N GLU A 448 24.90 27.07 -10.15
CA GLU A 448 23.57 27.12 -10.77
C GLU A 448 22.57 26.21 -10.02
N VAL A 449 23.01 25.01 -9.63
CA VAL A 449 22.22 24.04 -8.86
C VAL A 449 21.82 24.63 -7.50
N GLU A 450 22.76 25.22 -6.77
CA GLU A 450 22.46 25.84 -5.46
C GLU A 450 21.52 27.04 -5.60
N GLN A 451 21.69 27.83 -6.66
CA GLN A 451 20.87 29.01 -6.90
C GLN A 451 19.41 28.68 -7.21
N TYR A 452 19.16 27.69 -8.06
CA TYR A 452 17.82 27.44 -8.61
C TYR A 452 17.13 26.19 -8.04
N LYS A 453 17.89 25.21 -7.51
CA LYS A 453 17.37 23.98 -6.89
C LYS A 453 16.43 23.17 -7.80
N ASP A 454 16.66 23.25 -9.11
CA ASP A 454 15.79 22.72 -10.17
C ASP A 454 16.46 21.62 -11.01
N PHE A 455 17.58 21.06 -10.53
CA PHE A 455 18.35 20.01 -11.21
C PHE A 455 18.17 18.62 -10.59
N MET A 456 18.30 17.60 -11.44
CA MET A 456 18.56 16.22 -11.08
C MET A 456 19.91 15.83 -11.70
N LEU A 457 20.92 15.63 -10.84
CA LEU A 457 22.25 15.24 -11.26
C LEU A 457 22.33 13.72 -11.39
N ILE A 458 22.83 13.24 -12.53
CA ILE A 458 23.01 11.81 -12.79
C ILE A 458 24.48 11.45 -12.96
N ASP A 459 24.85 10.25 -12.55
CA ASP A 459 26.23 9.78 -12.57
C ASP A 459 26.66 9.23 -13.95
N VAL A 460 26.58 10.07 -14.97
CA VAL A 460 26.98 9.74 -16.35
C VAL A 460 27.82 10.88 -16.92
N GLU A 461 28.91 10.55 -17.62
CA GLU A 461 29.72 11.55 -18.32
C GLU A 461 28.98 12.10 -19.55
N GLU A 462 28.86 13.44 -19.63
CA GLU A 462 28.21 14.13 -20.76
C GLU A 462 29.01 14.01 -22.06
N GLU A 463 28.53 13.15 -22.96
CA GLU A 463 28.98 13.05 -24.34
C GLU A 463 27.79 12.73 -25.25
N TYR A 464 27.74 13.29 -26.46
CA TYR A 464 26.62 13.08 -27.39
C TYR A 464 26.41 11.61 -27.76
N LEU A 465 27.49 10.84 -27.95
CA LEU A 465 27.41 9.40 -28.25
C LEU A 465 26.94 8.56 -27.05
N LYS A 466 26.87 9.15 -25.85
CA LYS A 466 26.42 8.50 -24.62
C LYS A 466 24.97 8.86 -24.26
N LEU A 467 24.23 9.55 -25.13
CA LEU A 467 22.83 9.92 -24.89
C LEU A 467 21.92 8.74 -24.49
N PRO A 468 21.98 7.55 -25.12
CA PRO A 468 21.18 6.41 -24.67
C PRO A 468 21.47 5.99 -23.21
N TYR A 469 22.73 6.07 -22.79
CA TYR A 469 23.15 5.78 -21.42
C TYR A 469 22.65 6.86 -20.44
N LYS A 470 22.70 8.13 -20.87
CA LYS A 470 22.14 9.25 -20.12
C LYS A 470 20.65 9.07 -19.89
N THR A 471 19.89 8.71 -20.93
CA THR A 471 18.45 8.46 -20.83
C THR A 471 18.14 7.28 -19.91
N LEU A 472 18.88 6.17 -20.01
CA LEU A 472 18.67 5.03 -19.10
C LEU A 472 18.98 5.40 -17.64
N ALA A 473 20.07 6.14 -17.41
CA ALA A 473 20.43 6.62 -16.07
C ALA A 473 19.40 7.61 -15.52
N PHE A 474 18.84 8.47 -16.39
CA PHE A 474 17.72 9.34 -16.06
C PHE A 474 16.52 8.54 -15.56
N PHE A 475 16.04 7.56 -16.33
CA PHE A 475 14.87 6.76 -15.92
C PHE A 475 15.13 5.97 -14.64
N LYS A 476 16.33 5.40 -14.48
CA LYS A 476 16.74 4.74 -13.23
C LYS A 476 16.70 5.69 -12.04
N ALA A 477 17.37 6.83 -12.14
CA ALA A 477 17.42 7.82 -11.07
C ALA A 477 16.03 8.42 -10.79
N ALA A 478 15.23 8.70 -11.81
CA ALA A 478 13.89 9.24 -11.64
C ALA A 478 12.99 8.24 -10.91
N PHE A 479 13.02 6.96 -11.29
CA PHE A 479 12.29 5.89 -10.62
C PHE A 479 12.77 5.65 -9.18
N GLU A 480 14.05 5.87 -8.92
CA GLU A 480 14.63 5.81 -7.58
C GLU A 480 14.36 7.05 -6.72
N LEU A 481 13.96 8.19 -7.30
CA LEU A 481 13.80 9.45 -6.54
C LEU A 481 12.35 9.91 -6.43
N PHE A 482 11.51 9.55 -7.39
CA PHE A 482 10.13 10.02 -7.52
C PHE A 482 9.20 8.83 -7.67
N GLU A 483 8.02 8.90 -7.08
CA GLU A 483 6.94 7.95 -7.33
C GLU A 483 5.92 8.63 -8.25
N ALA A 484 5.87 8.20 -9.50
CA ALA A 484 5.03 8.82 -10.52
C ALA A 484 4.37 7.78 -11.43
N ASP A 485 3.14 8.05 -11.88
CA ASP A 485 2.42 7.17 -12.82
C ASP A 485 3.07 7.20 -14.22
N TYR A 486 3.68 8.34 -14.59
CA TYR A 486 4.36 8.54 -15.85
C TYR A 486 5.73 9.22 -15.69
N TYR A 487 6.69 8.87 -16.54
CA TYR A 487 7.99 9.53 -16.63
C TYR A 487 8.17 10.08 -18.04
N VAL A 488 8.47 11.37 -18.12
CA VAL A 488 8.55 12.13 -19.36
C VAL A 488 9.99 12.55 -19.58
N LYS A 489 10.53 12.21 -20.75
CA LYS A 489 11.76 12.79 -21.26
C LYS A 489 11.40 13.96 -22.15
N ALA A 490 12.02 15.12 -21.93
CA ALA A 490 11.88 16.30 -22.79
C ALA A 490 13.26 16.91 -23.07
N ASP A 491 13.49 17.46 -24.25
CA ASP A 491 14.72 18.18 -24.59
C ASP A 491 14.65 19.65 -24.18
N ASP A 492 15.81 20.28 -23.93
CA ASP A 492 15.91 21.69 -23.57
C ASP A 492 15.69 22.68 -24.73
N ASP A 493 15.32 22.20 -25.93
CA ASP A 493 15.02 23.00 -27.11
C ASP A 493 13.59 22.86 -27.63
N ILE A 494 12.64 22.48 -26.77
CA ILE A 494 11.20 22.51 -27.09
C ILE A 494 10.45 23.58 -26.27
N TYR A 495 9.29 24.01 -26.76
CA TYR A 495 8.35 24.78 -25.96
C TYR A 495 7.24 23.86 -25.45
N LEU A 496 7.19 23.61 -24.14
CA LEU A 496 6.22 22.72 -23.51
C LEU A 496 5.07 23.52 -22.90
N ARG A 497 3.87 22.92 -22.92
CA ARG A 497 2.67 23.40 -22.22
C ARG A 497 2.31 22.43 -21.09
N PRO A 498 2.79 22.66 -19.86
CA PRO A 498 2.63 21.73 -18.73
C PRO A 498 1.18 21.36 -18.42
N ASP A 499 0.26 22.32 -18.55
CA ASP A 499 -1.18 22.13 -18.37
C ASP A 499 -1.74 21.05 -19.30
N ARG A 500 -1.38 21.12 -20.60
CA ARG A 500 -1.87 20.15 -21.59
C ARG A 500 -1.18 18.81 -21.48
N LEU A 501 0.10 18.80 -21.08
CA LEU A 501 0.79 17.55 -20.77
C LEU A 501 0.08 16.84 -19.60
N ALA A 502 -0.24 17.55 -18.52
CA ALA A 502 -0.96 16.99 -17.39
C ALA A 502 -2.33 16.41 -17.81
N THR A 503 -3.10 17.13 -18.65
CA THR A 503 -4.37 16.61 -19.18
C THR A 503 -4.18 15.32 -19.99
N LEU A 504 -3.13 15.23 -20.82
CA LEU A 504 -2.84 14.02 -21.57
C LEU A 504 -2.49 12.84 -20.65
N LEU A 505 -1.73 13.08 -19.59
CA LEU A 505 -1.31 12.04 -18.65
C LEU A 505 -2.47 11.58 -17.76
N ALA A 506 -3.36 12.49 -17.36
CA ALA A 506 -4.56 12.17 -16.58
C ALA A 506 -5.62 11.36 -17.35
N LYS A 507 -5.49 11.26 -18.68
CA LYS A 507 -6.40 10.45 -19.52
C LYS A 507 -6.31 8.97 -19.11
N GLU A 508 -7.46 8.38 -18.77
CA GLU A 508 -7.56 6.95 -18.46
C GLU A 508 -7.15 6.09 -19.67
N ARG A 509 -6.36 5.05 -19.42
CA ARG A 509 -5.87 4.11 -20.43
C ARG A 509 -6.14 2.69 -19.98
N THR A 510 -6.50 1.84 -20.93
CA THR A 510 -6.74 0.41 -20.69
C THR A 510 -5.44 -0.39 -20.56
N ASN A 511 -4.34 0.10 -21.16
CA ASN A 511 -3.03 -0.54 -21.14
C ASN A 511 -2.15 0.10 -20.07
N SER A 512 -1.66 -0.70 -19.11
CA SER A 512 -0.68 -0.24 -18.11
C SER A 512 0.68 0.05 -18.74
N LEU A 513 1.11 -0.75 -19.73
CA LEU A 513 2.36 -0.54 -20.47
C LEU A 513 2.14 0.41 -21.65
N THR A 514 2.43 1.70 -21.46
CA THR A 514 2.20 2.72 -22.50
C THR A 514 3.48 3.50 -22.82
N TYR A 515 3.71 3.70 -24.12
CA TYR A 515 4.73 4.59 -24.70
C TYR A 515 4.02 5.64 -25.56
N ILE A 516 4.05 6.90 -25.11
CA ILE A 516 3.33 8.01 -25.77
C ILE A 516 4.35 8.95 -26.40
N GLY A 517 4.09 9.35 -27.64
CA GLY A 517 4.91 10.34 -28.33
C GLY A 517 4.40 10.60 -29.73
N CYS A 518 5.12 11.45 -30.46
CA CYS A 518 4.88 11.63 -31.88
C CYS A 518 5.59 10.49 -32.63
N MET A 519 4.85 9.48 -33.06
CA MET A 519 5.43 8.25 -33.60
C MET A 519 5.87 8.43 -35.05
N LYS A 520 6.98 7.79 -35.42
CA LYS A 520 7.56 7.84 -36.75
C LYS A 520 8.21 6.52 -37.17
N LYS A 521 8.44 6.41 -38.46
CA LYS A 521 9.36 5.46 -39.12
C LYS A 521 10.24 6.24 -40.09
N GLY A 522 11.38 5.68 -40.45
CA GLY A 522 12.30 6.31 -41.39
C GLY A 522 13.47 5.43 -41.76
N PRO A 523 14.22 5.82 -42.81
CA PRO A 523 15.34 5.03 -43.29
C PRO A 523 16.47 4.97 -42.26
N VAL A 524 17.13 3.81 -42.18
CA VAL A 524 18.34 3.66 -41.36
C VAL A 524 19.48 4.42 -42.03
N ILE A 525 20.09 5.34 -41.28
CA ILE A 525 21.19 6.16 -41.80
C ILE A 525 22.48 5.36 -41.72
N THR A 526 22.94 4.83 -42.85
CA THR A 526 24.13 3.96 -42.95
C THR A 526 25.38 4.67 -43.45
N ASP A 527 25.28 5.94 -43.86
CA ASP A 527 26.45 6.74 -44.28
C ASP A 527 27.08 7.45 -43.05
N PRO A 528 28.36 7.16 -42.72
CA PRO A 528 29.10 7.77 -41.61
C PRO A 528 29.21 9.29 -41.62
N LYS A 529 28.94 9.94 -42.76
CA LYS A 529 29.00 11.41 -42.90
C LYS A 529 27.82 12.12 -42.24
N PHE A 530 26.72 11.41 -41.99
CA PHE A 530 25.53 12.01 -41.40
C PHE A 530 25.56 11.91 -39.87
N LYS A 531 24.99 12.93 -39.22
CA LYS A 531 24.91 13.07 -37.75
C LYS A 531 24.31 11.84 -37.06
N TRP A 532 23.33 11.19 -37.69
CA TRP A 532 22.58 10.06 -37.13
C TRP A 532 23.02 8.71 -37.67
N TYR A 533 24.26 8.61 -38.17
CA TYR A 533 24.83 7.34 -38.63
C TYR A 533 24.70 6.22 -37.59
N GLU A 534 24.12 5.09 -38.01
CA GLU A 534 23.94 3.91 -37.18
C GLU A 534 24.97 2.83 -37.54
N LYS A 535 25.96 2.65 -36.66
CA LYS A 535 27.01 1.62 -36.79
C LYS A 535 26.43 0.21 -36.86
N SER A 536 25.32 -0.03 -36.16
CA SER A 536 24.64 -1.34 -36.12
C SER A 536 23.54 -1.47 -37.16
N GLY A 537 23.55 -0.67 -38.23
CA GLY A 537 22.44 -0.60 -39.18
C GLY A 537 22.07 -1.96 -39.81
N HIS A 538 23.05 -2.85 -39.97
CA HIS A 538 22.86 -4.22 -40.46
C HIS A 538 21.95 -5.08 -39.57
N LEU A 539 21.78 -4.76 -38.28
CA LEU A 539 20.87 -5.46 -37.36
C LEU A 539 19.44 -4.96 -37.46
N ILE A 540 19.24 -3.72 -37.92
CA ILE A 540 17.93 -3.06 -38.00
C ILE A 540 17.30 -3.30 -39.38
N GLY A 541 18.12 -3.29 -40.42
CA GLY A 541 17.67 -3.36 -41.82
C GLY A 541 17.63 -1.98 -42.47
N ASN A 542 16.72 -1.79 -43.42
CA ASN A 542 16.66 -0.55 -44.22
C ASN A 542 15.79 0.54 -43.58
N GLU A 543 14.89 0.18 -42.66
CA GLU A 543 13.94 1.08 -42.01
C GLU A 543 13.99 0.88 -40.49
N TYR A 544 14.02 1.97 -39.73
CA TYR A 544 13.82 1.91 -38.28
C TYR A 544 12.40 1.46 -37.96
N PHE A 545 12.27 0.67 -36.90
CA PHE A 545 10.98 0.32 -36.33
C PHE A 545 10.21 1.55 -35.81
N LEU A 546 8.93 1.38 -35.48
CA LEU A 546 8.10 2.48 -34.98
C LEU A 546 8.65 2.99 -33.64
N HIS A 547 8.92 4.29 -33.55
CA HIS A 547 9.43 4.94 -32.33
C HIS A 547 8.99 6.41 -32.27
N ALA A 548 8.99 7.01 -31.08
CA ALA A 548 8.71 8.44 -30.93
C ALA A 548 9.88 9.30 -31.43
N TYR A 549 9.60 10.54 -31.82
CA TYR A 549 10.64 11.55 -31.98
C TYR A 549 11.31 11.87 -30.63
N GLY A 550 12.63 12.06 -30.66
CA GLY A 550 13.46 12.34 -29.48
C GLY A 550 13.08 13.54 -28.62
N PRO A 551 12.58 14.68 -29.15
CA PRO A 551 12.41 15.89 -28.34
C PRO A 551 11.49 15.73 -27.14
N ILE A 552 10.50 14.84 -27.21
CA ILE A 552 9.66 14.52 -26.05
C ILE A 552 8.91 13.20 -26.25
N TYR A 553 8.89 12.37 -25.20
CA TYR A 553 8.06 11.17 -25.10
C TYR A 553 7.79 10.79 -23.64
N VAL A 554 6.80 9.93 -23.42
CA VAL A 554 6.30 9.51 -22.11
C VAL A 554 6.34 8.00 -21.99
N LEU A 555 6.82 7.50 -20.86
CA LEU A 555 6.76 6.08 -20.46
C LEU A 555 5.91 5.92 -19.20
N SER A 556 5.08 4.88 -19.13
CA SER A 556 4.36 4.53 -17.89
C SER A 556 5.30 3.96 -16.82
N THR A 557 4.85 4.00 -15.57
CA THR A 557 5.62 3.54 -14.41
C THR A 557 6.10 2.10 -14.54
N GLU A 558 5.29 1.18 -15.08
CA GLU A 558 5.64 -0.24 -15.23
C GLU A 558 6.73 -0.45 -16.29
N VAL A 559 6.71 0.37 -17.35
CA VAL A 559 7.77 0.37 -18.37
C VAL A 559 9.08 0.83 -17.76
N VAL A 560 9.04 1.93 -16.98
CA VAL A 560 10.24 2.47 -16.33
C VAL A 560 10.76 1.54 -15.24
N ALA A 561 9.89 0.89 -14.47
CA ALA A 561 10.27 -0.14 -13.50
C ALA A 561 11.02 -1.30 -14.17
N SER A 562 10.55 -1.73 -15.36
CA SER A 562 11.22 -2.76 -16.16
C SER A 562 12.60 -2.31 -16.65
N LEU A 563 12.75 -1.05 -17.07
CA LEU A 563 14.05 -0.48 -17.44
C LEU A 563 14.98 -0.32 -16.23
N ALA A 564 14.43 0.04 -15.07
CA ALA A 564 15.21 0.29 -13.87
C ALA A 564 15.82 -1.01 -13.31
N THR A 565 15.03 -2.08 -13.30
CA THR A 565 15.41 -3.42 -12.83
C THR A 565 16.21 -4.23 -13.87
N ALA A 566 16.31 -3.76 -15.11
CA ALA A 566 17.09 -4.41 -16.15
C ALA A 566 18.56 -4.56 -15.75
N ARG A 567 19.10 -5.77 -15.94
CA ARG A 567 20.51 -6.09 -15.68
C ARG A 567 21.41 -5.23 -16.56
N ASN A 568 22.57 -4.85 -16.03
CA ASN A 568 23.58 -4.17 -16.82
C ASN A 568 23.92 -5.01 -18.07
N ASN A 569 23.85 -4.39 -19.25
CA ASN A 569 24.06 -5.00 -20.58
C ASN A 569 22.93 -5.90 -21.12
N SER A 570 21.77 -6.02 -20.47
CA SER A 570 20.63 -6.75 -21.06
C SER A 570 19.90 -5.94 -22.14
N LEU A 571 20.07 -4.61 -22.13
CA LEU A 571 19.43 -3.68 -23.07
C LEU A 571 20.39 -3.35 -24.21
N ARG A 572 19.94 -3.59 -25.44
CA ARG A 572 20.71 -3.25 -26.65
C ARG A 572 20.74 -1.73 -26.84
N MET A 573 21.94 -1.17 -26.94
CA MET A 573 22.16 0.25 -27.24
C MET A 573 22.40 0.47 -28.73
N PHE A 574 21.77 1.49 -29.30
CA PHE A 574 22.03 1.99 -30.66
C PHE A 574 22.71 3.36 -30.61
N SER A 575 23.19 3.84 -31.76
CA SER A 575 23.88 5.14 -31.84
C SER A 575 22.92 6.31 -31.61
N ASN A 576 21.65 6.12 -31.98
CA ASN A 576 20.57 7.09 -31.77
C ASN A 576 19.74 6.73 -30.52
N GLU A 577 19.45 7.73 -29.69
CA GLU A 577 18.69 7.61 -28.45
C GLU A 577 17.23 7.21 -28.71
N ASP A 578 16.53 7.93 -29.60
CA ASP A 578 15.12 7.65 -29.95
C ASP A 578 14.93 6.21 -30.44
N VAL A 579 15.88 5.74 -31.25
CA VAL A 579 15.90 4.38 -31.80
C VAL A 579 16.16 3.38 -30.67
N THR A 580 17.11 3.68 -29.79
CA THR A 580 17.39 2.82 -28.63
C THR A 580 16.14 2.60 -27.79
N ILE A 581 15.44 3.68 -27.42
CA ILE A 581 14.20 3.60 -26.63
C ILE A 581 13.13 2.83 -27.39
N GLY A 582 12.88 3.14 -28.66
CA GLY A 582 11.90 2.39 -29.46
C GLY A 582 12.20 0.89 -29.54
N SER A 583 13.48 0.49 -29.60
CA SER A 583 13.85 -0.93 -29.63
C SER A 583 13.45 -1.66 -28.35
N TRP A 584 13.58 -0.99 -27.20
CA TRP A 584 13.20 -1.56 -25.91
C TRP A 584 11.69 -1.64 -25.78
N MET A 585 10.97 -0.61 -26.23
CA MET A 585 9.50 -0.60 -26.21
C MET A 585 8.91 -1.74 -27.04
N LEU A 586 9.53 -2.04 -28.18
CA LEU A 586 9.15 -3.19 -29.00
C LEU A 586 9.47 -4.52 -28.32
N ALA A 587 10.67 -4.65 -27.74
CA ALA A 587 11.06 -5.87 -27.04
C ALA A 587 10.17 -6.17 -25.82
N MET A 588 9.67 -5.14 -25.15
CA MET A 588 8.76 -5.24 -24.00
C MET A 588 7.28 -5.30 -24.40
N ASN A 589 6.96 -5.31 -25.70
CA ASN A 589 5.59 -5.33 -26.23
C ASN A 589 4.70 -4.20 -25.66
N VAL A 590 5.24 -2.99 -25.58
CA VAL A 590 4.57 -1.81 -25.03
C VAL A 590 3.58 -1.23 -26.04
N HIS A 591 2.43 -0.73 -25.56
CA HIS A 591 1.45 -0.06 -26.41
C HIS A 591 1.96 1.31 -26.88
N HIS A 592 2.03 1.52 -28.19
CA HIS A 592 2.49 2.76 -28.80
C HIS A 592 1.31 3.70 -29.07
N GLU A 593 1.24 4.83 -28.37
CA GLU A 593 0.23 5.88 -28.58
C GLU A 593 0.84 7.03 -29.42
N ASP A 594 0.39 7.16 -30.67
CA ASP A 594 0.78 8.28 -31.55
C ASP A 594 -0.05 9.52 -31.24
N ASN A 595 0.58 10.53 -30.63
CA ASN A 595 -0.05 11.79 -30.32
C ASN A 595 0.67 12.97 -30.97
N ARG A 596 0.05 13.52 -32.02
CA ARG A 596 0.61 14.63 -32.82
C ARG A 596 0.64 15.97 -32.10
N ALA A 597 -0.16 16.15 -31.03
CA ALA A 597 -0.10 17.37 -30.23
C ALA A 597 1.25 17.57 -29.53
N ILE A 598 2.03 16.50 -29.35
CA ILE A 598 3.38 16.53 -28.74
C ILE A 598 4.46 16.98 -29.76
N CYS A 599 4.11 17.15 -31.04
CA CYS A 599 5.05 17.55 -32.09
C CYS A 599 4.51 18.60 -33.04
N ASP A 600 3.65 19.48 -32.53
CA ASP A 600 3.06 20.53 -33.34
C ASP A 600 4.12 21.59 -33.71
N PRO A 601 4.22 22.03 -34.98
CA PRO A 601 5.18 23.07 -35.37
C PRO A 601 4.76 24.48 -34.94
N ARG A 602 3.54 24.64 -34.43
CA ARG A 602 2.96 25.92 -34.00
C ARG A 602 2.07 25.66 -32.79
N CYS A 603 1.90 26.67 -31.94
CA CYS A 603 0.87 26.58 -30.92
C CYS A 603 -0.51 26.52 -31.59
N THR A 604 -1.26 25.49 -31.25
CA THR A 604 -2.68 25.27 -31.56
C THR A 604 -3.43 25.11 -30.23
N PRO A 605 -4.78 25.16 -30.20
CA PRO A 605 -5.53 24.93 -28.97
C PRO A 605 -5.15 23.60 -28.29
N THR A 606 -4.86 22.55 -29.07
CA THR A 606 -4.54 21.20 -28.59
C THR A 606 -3.06 20.92 -28.42
N SER A 607 -2.15 21.74 -28.98
CA SER A 607 -0.70 21.53 -28.91
C SER A 607 -0.20 21.37 -27.47
N ILE A 608 0.61 20.34 -27.21
CA ILE A 608 1.24 20.03 -25.93
C ILE A 608 2.70 20.48 -25.96
N ALA A 609 3.42 20.17 -27.03
CA ALA A 609 4.80 20.58 -27.21
C ALA A 609 5.02 21.10 -28.64
N VAL A 610 5.79 22.18 -28.74
CA VAL A 610 6.04 22.91 -29.99
C VAL A 610 7.52 22.92 -30.34
N TRP A 611 7.84 22.46 -31.55
CA TRP A 611 9.19 22.40 -32.10
C TRP A 611 9.20 22.32 -33.64
N ASP A 612 10.30 22.75 -34.27
CA ASP A 612 10.34 23.04 -35.71
C ASP A 612 10.67 21.80 -36.57
N ILE A 613 9.77 20.80 -36.58
CA ILE A 613 9.90 19.63 -37.45
C ILE A 613 9.56 19.96 -38.92
N PRO A 614 10.28 19.43 -39.93
CA PRO A 614 11.54 18.65 -39.87
C PRO A 614 12.79 19.54 -39.99
N LYS A 615 12.66 20.87 -39.89
CA LYS A 615 13.74 21.83 -40.17
C LYS A 615 14.87 21.75 -39.17
N CYS A 616 14.54 21.55 -37.89
CA CYS A 616 15.46 21.47 -36.78
C CYS A 616 15.14 20.22 -35.93
N SER A 617 16.11 19.74 -35.14
CA SER A 617 15.88 18.61 -34.22
C SER A 617 14.89 18.97 -33.10
N GLY A 618 14.90 20.23 -32.65
CA GLY A 618 13.90 20.85 -31.77
C GLY A 618 13.45 22.18 -32.36
N LEU A 619 13.39 23.25 -31.57
CA LEU A 619 13.21 24.62 -32.06
C LEU A 619 14.48 25.13 -32.76
N CYS A 620 14.30 25.84 -33.87
CA CYS A 620 15.39 26.60 -34.48
C CYS A 620 15.67 27.85 -33.63
N ASN A 621 16.94 28.07 -33.26
CA ASN A 621 17.35 29.16 -32.34
C ASN A 621 16.54 29.18 -31.02
N PRO A 622 16.60 28.10 -30.22
CA PRO A 622 15.65 27.83 -29.14
C PRO A 622 15.57 28.95 -28.09
N ALA A 623 16.72 29.53 -27.71
CA ALA A 623 16.77 30.58 -26.68
C ALA A 623 15.94 31.84 -27.04
N THR A 624 15.86 32.17 -28.33
CA THR A 624 15.03 33.29 -28.84
C THR A 624 13.61 32.81 -29.10
N ARG A 625 13.47 31.66 -29.78
CA ARG A 625 12.18 31.17 -30.26
C ARG A 625 11.22 30.82 -29.12
N MET A 626 11.70 30.29 -28.00
CA MET A 626 10.88 30.04 -26.81
C MET A 626 10.23 31.32 -26.28
N LYS A 627 10.99 32.43 -26.23
CA LYS A 627 10.50 33.73 -25.75
C LYS A 627 9.48 34.33 -26.70
N GLU A 628 9.64 34.13 -28.02
CA GLU A 628 8.64 34.52 -29.01
C GLU A 628 7.35 33.76 -28.84
N LEU A 629 7.42 32.42 -28.72
CA LEU A 629 6.25 31.58 -28.50
C LEU A 629 5.54 31.95 -27.20
N HIS A 630 6.27 32.20 -26.12
CA HIS A 630 5.67 32.58 -24.84
C HIS A 630 4.87 33.89 -24.90
N LYS A 631 5.21 34.82 -25.79
CA LYS A 631 4.46 36.07 -26.01
C LYS A 631 3.12 35.85 -26.72
N ILE A 632 2.94 34.71 -27.39
CA ILE A 632 1.68 34.35 -28.06
C ILE A 632 0.72 33.86 -26.98
N SER A 633 -0.41 34.55 -26.82
CA SER A 633 -1.42 34.24 -25.78
C SER A 633 -1.91 32.80 -25.84
N MET A 634 -2.07 32.24 -27.04
CA MET A 634 -2.46 30.84 -27.25
C MET A 634 -1.45 29.84 -26.68
N CYS A 635 -0.15 30.19 -26.63
CA CYS A 635 0.89 29.33 -26.06
C CYS A 635 1.01 29.49 -24.54
N SER A 636 0.81 30.69 -23.99
CA SER A 636 1.11 31.01 -22.58
C SER A 636 -0.11 31.13 -21.67
N LYS A 637 -1.31 31.31 -22.23
CA LYS A 637 -2.56 31.56 -21.47
C LYS A 637 -3.69 30.61 -21.83
N SER A 638 -3.40 29.47 -22.43
CA SER A 638 -4.46 28.59 -22.94
C SER A 638 -5.36 28.07 -21.80
N PRO A 639 -6.71 28.06 -21.97
CA PRO A 639 -7.63 27.38 -21.06
C PRO A 639 -7.37 25.87 -21.05
N THR A 640 -7.84 25.13 -20.05
CA THR A 640 -7.72 23.66 -19.97
C THR A 640 -8.62 22.90 -20.95
N LEU A 641 -9.67 23.55 -21.49
CA LEU A 641 -10.65 22.93 -22.39
C LEU A 641 -10.56 23.54 -23.81
N PRO A 642 -10.74 22.76 -24.87
CA PRO A 642 -10.95 23.32 -26.21
C PRO A 642 -12.29 24.10 -26.22
N PRO A 643 -12.43 25.14 -27.06
CA PRO A 643 -13.76 25.66 -27.38
C PRO A 643 -14.55 24.55 -28.06
N ASP A 644 -15.78 24.30 -27.60
CA ASP A 644 -16.74 23.50 -28.35
C ASP A 644 -16.97 24.18 -29.72
N ASP A 645 -16.41 23.58 -30.76
CA ASP A 645 -16.77 23.92 -32.13
C ASP A 645 -18.01 23.11 -32.53
N ARG A 646 -19.04 23.88 -32.88
CA ARG A 646 -20.39 23.52 -33.34
C ARG A 646 -20.49 22.42 -34.38
#